data_AF-A0A7V6Z285-F1
#
_entry.id   AF-A0A7V6Z285-F1
#
_cell.length_a   1.000
_cell.length_b   1.000
_cell.length_c   1.000
_cell.angle_alpha   90.00
_cell.angle_beta   90.00
_cell.angle_gamma   90.00
#
_symmetry.space_group_name_H-M   'P 1'
#
loop_
_entity.id
_entity.type
_entity.pdbx_description
1 polymer ?
#
loop_
_entity_poly.entity_id
_entity_poly.type
_entity_poly.pdbx_seq_one_letter_code
_entity_poly.pdbx_strand_id
1 'polypeptide(L)'
;MATALAGLLLSLPAPAQEIKVDINNNNRPIAEGTDPAYTPWSTNSSWFPSGANAISNTFNGVTVTFTRVGPNGTALAPGYWKDGVQNPSYDARLTGDGIKVDGADAGAQIEMRLSGLTPGSHSLLTYHNDWDNHTPANVAPLNIFVNGVQAVTNLPITVRVTSTPAAASAYLGIEAVEGQDVVVLFAAETGTAAPIKNVYINGFEIDTANATLKAVNPSPRHADEHVDADDGSLLLSWTAAASAVSHDVYFGTDSNAVKTATHASPEFKGNQTETSYLVTGLNSLLTCYWRIDEVDASAAVTKGDVWMFRPRHLAFPGAEGYGRFARGGRGGVVVKVTNLNDSGPGSLRDAIEGDYGPRTIIFDVGGLITLESDLIISGNRPCITVAGQTAPGKGICIRKHQFGMSGARDIICRFLRIRVGDISGETQNGSGMAGVDHCIMDHCSISWGIDEEMSTRGAKNLTLQRVLISEALNIAGHDKYPPGTRHGYAASIGGDIASFHHNLLAHCEGRNWSLAGGLDGAGFFAGRLDIFNNVVYNWGGRTTDGGAHEVNFVNNYYKPGPASHHFRILTAQYENFPGTQRYYFVGNVMEGHYQTNQQEAARAYTGTPQGYEPWSDAPFFPSCAAIDGVTNAYKKVLSDVGCNQPQIDNHDTRVITETLNGTFTHYGSVSGDPGLPDSQNDVGGWENYPTVSRPPDWDTDNDGLPNWWEEIHGLHPDSAPGDFSDSHADPDGDGYTNLEDYLNWMAAPHFDCTNGIPLDIDLRWFARGFTNHSPVYSISAPINGSVTLLPDGFTARFTSQVSTNALGGFTFSVMDAQGHAMTNTIGLRLIASAAPAQPPLLGIRSAAGGLSLEITAEAGRDVVIQTATNLTDYWLDWTNLPGAGTTQLVPLNEITNAPLRYFRAVVR
;
A
#
# COMPACT_ATOMS: atom_id res chain seq x y z
N MET A 1 -8.51 41.32 -71.31
CA MET A 1 -9.49 40.22 -71.18
C MET A 1 -8.68 38.98 -70.86
N ALA A 2 -8.62 38.62 -69.56
CA ALA A 2 -9.22 37.40 -68.97
C ALA A 2 -8.37 36.14 -69.31
N THR A 3 -7.91 35.28 -68.40
CA THR A 3 -8.48 34.86 -67.10
C THR A 3 -7.39 34.16 -66.26
N ALA A 4 -7.54 34.21 -64.94
CA ALA A 4 -6.71 33.58 -63.92
C ALA A 4 -6.97 32.06 -63.81
N LEU A 5 -5.93 31.30 -63.41
CA LEU A 5 -6.05 30.05 -62.66
C LEU A 5 -4.82 29.94 -61.75
N ALA A 6 -4.89 30.53 -60.56
CA ALA A 6 -3.92 30.34 -59.50
C ALA A 6 -4.35 29.11 -58.69
N GLY A 7 -3.46 28.12 -58.61
CA GLY A 7 -3.68 26.89 -57.87
C GLY A 7 -3.89 27.15 -56.39
N LEU A 8 -4.96 26.57 -55.86
CA LEU A 8 -5.23 26.46 -54.43
C LEU A 8 -4.23 25.46 -53.85
N LEU A 9 -3.14 25.95 -53.26
CA LEU A 9 -2.36 25.20 -52.29
C LEU A 9 -3.23 25.07 -51.05
N LEU A 10 -3.88 23.92 -50.88
CA LEU A 10 -4.48 23.52 -49.60
C LEU A 10 -3.34 23.42 -48.59
N SER A 11 -3.18 24.47 -47.77
CA SER A 11 -2.46 24.36 -46.51
C SER A 11 -3.21 23.34 -45.67
N LEU A 12 -2.59 22.18 -45.43
CA LEU A 12 -3.05 21.27 -44.39
C LEU A 12 -3.08 22.08 -43.08
N PRO A 13 -4.22 22.17 -42.38
CA PRO A 13 -4.25 22.81 -41.07
C PRO A 13 -3.28 22.05 -40.15
N ALA A 14 -2.53 22.80 -39.33
CA ALA A 14 -1.81 22.22 -38.22
C ALA A 14 -2.80 21.36 -37.40
N PRO A 15 -2.40 20.18 -36.89
CA PRO A 15 -3.30 19.36 -36.09
C PRO A 15 -3.87 20.21 -34.95
N ALA A 16 -5.19 20.36 -34.93
CA ALA A 16 -5.91 21.03 -33.86
C ALA A 16 -5.54 20.36 -32.54
N GLN A 17 -5.11 21.15 -31.55
CA GLN A 17 -4.72 20.61 -30.26
C GLN A 17 -5.99 20.42 -29.41
N GLU A 18 -6.45 19.18 -29.31
CA GLU A 18 -7.60 18.78 -28.50
C GLU A 18 -7.51 19.40 -27.08
N ILE A 19 -8.58 20.06 -26.64
CA ILE A 19 -8.72 20.57 -25.28
C ILE A 19 -9.86 19.79 -24.63
N LYS A 20 -9.61 19.14 -23.49
CA LYS A 20 -10.64 18.44 -22.69
C LYS A 20 -10.58 19.01 -21.27
N VAL A 21 -11.66 19.63 -20.82
CA VAL A 21 -11.71 20.33 -19.53
C VAL A 21 -12.90 19.86 -18.69
N ASP A 22 -12.60 19.53 -17.44
CA ASP A 22 -13.56 19.20 -16.39
C ASP A 22 -13.72 20.42 -15.48
N ILE A 23 -14.95 20.91 -15.28
CA ILE A 23 -15.24 22.01 -14.37
C ILE A 23 -15.33 21.50 -12.94
N ASN A 24 -14.15 21.10 -12.45
CA ASN A 24 -13.96 20.39 -11.20
C ASN A 24 -14.49 21.17 -9.99
N ASN A 25 -14.97 20.42 -9.00
CA ASN A 25 -15.57 20.96 -7.79
C ASN A 25 -14.71 22.03 -7.06
N ASN A 26 -15.42 22.98 -6.45
CA ASN A 26 -14.81 24.02 -5.61
C ASN A 26 -14.79 23.57 -4.14
N ASN A 27 -13.71 23.89 -3.44
CA ASN A 27 -13.36 23.55 -2.05
C ASN A 27 -13.25 22.04 -1.76
N ARG A 28 -12.72 21.28 -2.71
CA ARG A 28 -12.50 19.83 -2.60
C ARG A 28 -11.15 19.44 -3.23
N PRO A 29 -10.52 18.32 -2.82
CA PRO A 29 -9.29 17.84 -3.45
C PRO A 29 -9.51 17.57 -4.95
N ILE A 30 -8.60 18.05 -5.80
CA ILE A 30 -8.71 17.92 -7.27
C ILE A 30 -8.80 16.45 -7.69
N ALA A 31 -8.00 15.58 -7.07
CA ALA A 31 -8.02 14.14 -7.35
C ALA A 31 -9.35 13.45 -6.99
N GLU A 32 -10.20 14.09 -6.19
CA GLU A 32 -11.54 13.59 -5.84
C GLU A 32 -12.58 13.98 -6.91
N GLY A 33 -12.48 15.20 -7.45
CA GLY A 33 -13.46 15.75 -8.40
C GLY A 33 -13.17 15.47 -9.86
N THR A 34 -11.90 15.53 -10.25
CA THR A 34 -11.51 15.56 -11.65
C THR A 34 -11.46 14.19 -12.29
N ASP A 35 -12.09 14.08 -13.45
CA ASP A 35 -11.96 12.94 -14.34
C ASP A 35 -10.51 12.83 -14.87
N PRO A 36 -9.84 11.68 -14.71
CA PRO A 36 -8.45 11.50 -15.15
C PRO A 36 -8.20 11.77 -16.65
N ALA A 37 -9.22 11.68 -17.50
CA ALA A 37 -9.12 11.94 -18.93
C ALA A 37 -9.23 13.44 -19.29
N TYR A 38 -9.42 14.32 -18.30
CA TYR A 38 -9.67 15.75 -18.49
C TYR A 38 -8.69 16.60 -17.68
N THR A 39 -8.40 17.80 -18.19
CA THR A 39 -7.66 18.82 -17.44
C THR A 39 -8.63 19.48 -16.45
N PRO A 40 -8.28 19.64 -15.16
CA PRO A 40 -9.14 20.36 -14.23
C PRO A 40 -9.26 21.82 -14.65
N TRP A 41 -10.46 22.39 -14.51
CA TRP A 41 -10.70 23.81 -14.70
C TRP A 41 -9.80 24.66 -13.81
N SER A 42 -9.47 24.20 -12.61
CA SER A 42 -8.42 24.81 -11.79
C SER A 42 -7.60 23.78 -11.00
N THR A 43 -6.29 24.04 -10.96
CA THR A 43 -5.35 23.33 -10.09
C THR A 43 -5.35 23.86 -8.65
N ASN A 44 -6.20 24.84 -8.32
CA ASN A 44 -6.45 25.27 -6.96
C ASN A 44 -7.80 24.71 -6.49
N SER A 45 -7.84 24.06 -5.32
CA SER A 45 -9.10 23.55 -4.76
C SER A 45 -10.07 24.66 -4.37
N SER A 46 -9.63 25.89 -4.11
CA SER A 46 -10.49 27.04 -3.82
C SER A 46 -10.39 28.08 -4.93
N TRP A 47 -10.92 27.72 -6.10
CA TRP A 47 -10.75 28.49 -7.33
C TRP A 47 -11.90 29.46 -7.60
N PHE A 48 -13.09 29.20 -7.04
CA PHE A 48 -14.28 30.01 -7.34
C PHE A 48 -14.44 31.17 -6.34
N PRO A 49 -14.39 32.44 -6.79
CA PRO A 49 -14.67 33.57 -5.93
C PRO A 49 -16.18 33.64 -5.63
N SER A 50 -16.56 33.68 -4.35
CA SER A 50 -17.96 33.78 -3.96
C SER A 50 -18.64 34.99 -4.60
N GLY A 51 -19.80 34.77 -5.23
CA GLY A 51 -20.57 35.81 -5.92
C GLY A 51 -20.02 36.25 -7.28
N ALA A 52 -19.05 35.52 -7.86
CA ALA A 52 -18.51 35.86 -9.18
C ALA A 52 -19.56 35.72 -10.30
N ASN A 53 -19.69 36.75 -11.14
CA ASN A 53 -20.50 36.71 -12.36
C ASN A 53 -19.76 36.09 -13.55
N ALA A 54 -18.43 36.00 -13.50
CA ALA A 54 -17.63 35.42 -14.55
C ALA A 54 -16.42 34.69 -13.99
N ILE A 55 -16.01 33.63 -14.69
CA ILE A 55 -14.78 32.87 -14.45
C ILE A 55 -14.06 32.68 -15.78
N SER A 56 -12.73 32.69 -15.76
CA SER A 56 -11.91 32.60 -16.98
C SER A 56 -10.67 31.77 -16.72
N ASN A 57 -10.29 30.93 -17.69
CA ASN A 57 -9.02 30.21 -17.68
C ASN A 57 -8.51 29.93 -19.11
N THR A 58 -7.22 29.68 -19.26
CA THR A 58 -6.57 29.49 -20.57
C THR A 58 -6.00 28.09 -20.67
N PHE A 59 -6.35 27.37 -21.75
CA PHE A 59 -5.88 26.02 -22.05
C PHE A 59 -5.29 26.00 -23.45
N ASN A 60 -4.04 25.58 -23.60
CA ASN A 60 -3.34 25.51 -24.89
C ASN A 60 -3.46 26.80 -25.73
N GLY A 61 -3.42 27.97 -25.08
CA GLY A 61 -3.54 29.27 -25.74
C GLY A 61 -4.97 29.74 -26.03
N VAL A 62 -5.99 28.91 -25.78
CA VAL A 62 -7.40 29.26 -25.87
C VAL A 62 -7.91 29.69 -24.50
N THR A 63 -8.35 30.94 -24.38
CA THR A 63 -9.00 31.45 -23.17
C THR A 63 -10.50 31.18 -23.24
N VAL A 64 -11.00 30.49 -22.22
CA VAL A 64 -12.42 30.17 -22.05
C VAL A 64 -12.95 31.01 -20.90
N THR A 65 -14.00 31.78 -21.16
CA THR A 65 -14.66 32.61 -20.15
C THR A 65 -16.14 32.26 -20.06
N PHE A 66 -16.59 31.83 -18.87
CA PHE A 66 -18.00 31.67 -18.57
C PHE A 66 -18.51 32.92 -17.87
N THR A 67 -19.61 33.49 -18.35
CA THR A 67 -20.25 34.68 -17.79
C THR A 67 -21.73 34.41 -17.58
N ARG A 68 -22.23 34.66 -16.38
CA ARG A 68 -23.67 34.75 -16.14
C ARG A 68 -24.23 35.95 -16.91
N VAL A 69 -25.24 35.71 -17.73
CA VAL A 69 -25.96 36.75 -18.48
C VAL A 69 -27.47 36.66 -18.23
N GLY A 70 -28.22 37.60 -18.82
CA GLY A 70 -29.69 37.64 -18.70
C GLY A 70 -30.19 38.19 -17.35
N PRO A 71 -31.52 38.28 -17.17
CA PRO A 71 -32.13 38.97 -16.03
C PRO A 71 -32.27 38.12 -14.75
N ASN A 72 -32.17 36.78 -14.84
CA ASN A 72 -32.44 35.87 -13.71
C ASN A 72 -31.15 35.42 -13.00
N GLY A 73 -31.22 35.24 -11.68
CA GLY A 73 -30.12 34.80 -10.82
C GLY A 73 -29.32 35.90 -10.11
N THR A 74 -28.25 35.53 -9.42
CA THR A 74 -27.36 36.47 -8.69
C THR A 74 -25.89 36.37 -9.11
N ALA A 75 -25.36 35.16 -9.31
CA ALA A 75 -23.98 34.88 -9.69
C ALA A 75 -23.87 33.50 -10.36
N LEU A 76 -22.69 33.16 -10.89
CA LEU A 76 -22.37 31.74 -11.12
C LEU A 76 -22.24 31.02 -9.77
N ALA A 77 -22.53 29.73 -9.74
CA ALA A 77 -22.36 28.89 -8.57
C ALA A 77 -21.81 27.52 -8.96
N PRO A 78 -20.66 27.09 -8.41
CA PRO A 78 -20.20 25.73 -8.55
C PRO A 78 -20.97 24.79 -7.61
N GLY A 79 -21.07 23.51 -7.96
CA GLY A 79 -21.68 22.49 -7.13
C GLY A 79 -21.20 21.09 -7.48
N TYR A 80 -21.59 20.11 -6.67
CA TYR A 80 -21.25 18.71 -6.93
C TYR A 80 -22.23 17.75 -6.22
N TRP A 81 -22.32 16.54 -6.76
CA TRP A 81 -22.95 15.38 -6.17
C TRP A 81 -21.88 14.44 -5.62
N LYS A 82 -21.80 14.30 -4.30
CA LYS A 82 -20.76 13.54 -3.59
C LYS A 82 -20.57 12.12 -4.12
N ASP A 83 -21.65 11.36 -4.30
CA ASP A 83 -21.56 9.97 -4.76
C ASP A 83 -21.10 9.90 -6.24
N GLY A 84 -21.47 10.88 -7.07
CA GLY A 84 -21.02 10.98 -8.47
C GLY A 84 -19.51 11.09 -8.63
N VAL A 85 -18.86 11.87 -7.77
CA VAL A 85 -17.41 12.11 -7.83
C VAL A 85 -16.60 11.09 -6.99
N GLN A 86 -17.18 10.54 -5.92
CA GLN A 86 -16.47 9.64 -4.99
C GLN A 86 -16.69 8.14 -5.25
N ASN A 87 -17.81 7.74 -5.87
CA ASN A 87 -18.13 6.31 -5.99
C ASN A 87 -17.27 5.65 -7.08
N PRO A 88 -16.43 4.66 -6.72
CA PRO A 88 -15.54 4.00 -7.66
C PRO A 88 -16.29 3.13 -8.68
N SER A 89 -17.58 2.86 -8.48
CA SER A 89 -18.43 2.15 -9.45
C SER A 89 -19.02 3.08 -10.51
N TYR A 90 -18.90 4.40 -10.33
CA TYR A 90 -19.42 5.40 -11.27
C TYR A 90 -18.31 5.97 -12.14
N ASP A 91 -18.68 6.30 -13.36
CA ASP A 91 -17.90 7.08 -14.31
C ASP A 91 -18.46 8.50 -14.42
N ALA A 92 -18.74 9.14 -13.29
CA ALA A 92 -19.50 10.38 -13.25
C ALA A 92 -18.71 11.56 -12.68
N ARG A 93 -17.37 11.52 -12.68
CA ARG A 93 -16.55 12.63 -12.18
C ARG A 93 -16.79 13.90 -13.00
N LEU A 94 -16.56 13.82 -14.32
CA LEU A 94 -16.81 14.93 -15.26
C LEU A 94 -18.22 15.52 -15.15
N THR A 95 -19.23 14.69 -14.87
CA THR A 95 -20.65 15.07 -14.89
C THR A 95 -21.24 15.25 -13.49
N GLY A 96 -20.45 15.01 -12.45
CA GLY A 96 -20.86 14.98 -11.05
C GLY A 96 -20.73 16.36 -10.40
N ASP A 97 -19.99 17.26 -11.02
CA ASP A 97 -19.79 18.64 -10.62
C ASP A 97 -19.90 19.60 -11.82
N GLY A 98 -19.68 20.90 -11.58
CA GLY A 98 -19.77 21.91 -12.63
C GLY A 98 -20.24 23.26 -12.11
N ILE A 99 -20.76 24.09 -13.03
CA ILE A 99 -21.30 25.43 -12.75
C ILE A 99 -22.76 25.59 -13.20
N LYS A 100 -23.51 26.34 -12.39
CA LYS A 100 -24.86 26.82 -12.69
C LYS A 100 -25.00 28.31 -12.39
N VAL A 101 -26.21 28.86 -12.50
CA VAL A 101 -26.51 30.21 -12.01
C VAL A 101 -27.30 30.12 -10.70
N ASP A 102 -26.81 30.79 -9.65
CA ASP A 102 -27.47 30.84 -8.35
C ASP A 102 -28.79 31.61 -8.41
N GLY A 103 -29.84 31.06 -7.78
CA GLY A 103 -31.18 31.66 -7.71
C GLY A 103 -31.87 31.89 -9.06
N ALA A 104 -31.55 31.11 -10.10
CA ALA A 104 -31.95 31.38 -11.49
C ALA A 104 -32.94 30.39 -12.09
N ASP A 105 -33.65 29.60 -11.29
CA ASP A 105 -34.57 28.55 -11.75
C ASP A 105 -35.80 29.08 -12.55
N ALA A 106 -35.94 30.40 -12.70
CA ALA A 106 -36.91 31.03 -13.59
C ALA A 106 -36.43 31.19 -15.04
N GLY A 107 -35.14 31.00 -15.34
CA GLY A 107 -34.58 31.10 -16.69
C GLY A 107 -33.15 31.59 -16.70
N ALA A 108 -32.20 30.73 -16.32
CA ALA A 108 -30.78 31.01 -16.32
C ALA A 108 -30.20 31.10 -17.74
N GLN A 109 -29.12 31.90 -17.87
CA GLN A 109 -28.31 31.97 -19.08
C GLN A 109 -26.83 32.09 -18.72
N ILE A 110 -25.99 31.32 -19.43
CA ILE A 110 -24.53 31.36 -19.32
C ILE A 110 -23.95 31.58 -20.71
N GLU A 111 -23.12 32.60 -20.87
CA GLU A 111 -22.29 32.83 -22.06
C GLU A 111 -20.93 32.16 -21.85
N MET A 112 -20.51 31.32 -22.80
CA MET A 112 -19.15 30.80 -22.94
C MET A 112 -18.46 31.53 -24.10
N ARG A 113 -17.38 32.23 -23.80
CA ARG A 113 -16.57 32.97 -24.76
C ARG A 113 -15.24 32.26 -24.97
N LEU A 114 -14.93 31.97 -26.23
CA LEU A 114 -13.69 31.33 -26.66
C LEU A 114 -12.83 32.35 -27.40
N SER A 115 -11.68 32.68 -26.83
CA SER A 115 -10.70 33.61 -27.39
C SER A 115 -9.40 32.88 -27.69
N GLY A 116 -8.78 33.15 -28.83
CA GLY A 116 -7.48 32.54 -29.20
C GLY A 116 -7.57 31.24 -30.00
N LEU A 117 -8.77 30.84 -30.46
CA LEU A 117 -8.90 29.81 -31.49
C LEU A 117 -8.21 30.26 -32.78
N THR A 118 -7.55 29.32 -33.46
CA THR A 118 -7.00 29.56 -34.79
C THR A 118 -8.13 29.83 -35.79
N PRO A 119 -7.93 30.64 -36.84
CA PRO A 119 -8.96 30.82 -37.86
C PRO A 119 -9.30 29.49 -38.57
N GLY A 120 -10.58 29.18 -38.70
CA GLY A 120 -11.07 27.97 -39.38
C GLY A 120 -12.18 27.24 -38.62
N SER A 121 -12.46 26.01 -39.06
CA SER A 121 -13.50 25.16 -38.47
C SER A 121 -12.99 24.41 -37.25
N HIS A 122 -13.80 24.44 -36.20
CA HIS A 122 -13.58 23.79 -34.91
C HIS A 122 -14.82 23.03 -34.45
N SER A 123 -14.66 22.11 -33.51
CA SER A 123 -15.78 21.50 -32.78
C SER A 123 -15.80 21.92 -31.31
N LEU A 124 -16.99 22.00 -30.73
CA LEU A 124 -17.19 22.14 -29.29
C LEU A 124 -18.19 21.10 -28.81
N LEU A 125 -17.78 20.29 -27.85
CA LEU A 125 -18.61 19.35 -27.12
C LEU A 125 -18.82 19.88 -25.69
N THR A 126 -20.05 19.88 -25.18
CA THR A 126 -20.35 20.24 -23.78
C THR A 126 -21.21 19.21 -23.10
N TYR A 127 -21.04 19.04 -21.79
CA TYR A 127 -21.79 18.09 -20.96
C TYR A 127 -22.75 18.80 -20.00
N HIS A 128 -23.95 18.24 -19.84
CA HIS A 128 -25.08 18.84 -19.14
C HIS A 128 -25.83 17.82 -18.26
N ASN A 129 -25.47 17.79 -16.98
CA ASN A 129 -26.01 16.91 -15.96
C ASN A 129 -26.26 17.70 -14.67
N ASP A 130 -27.48 17.65 -14.18
CA ASP A 130 -27.90 18.28 -12.94
C ASP A 130 -27.49 17.43 -11.73
N TRP A 131 -26.63 18.00 -10.87
CA TRP A 131 -26.16 17.37 -9.65
C TRP A 131 -27.06 17.62 -8.42
N ASP A 132 -28.09 18.47 -8.51
CA ASP A 132 -28.96 18.85 -7.38
C ASP A 132 -30.10 17.84 -7.09
N ASN A 133 -30.12 16.69 -7.80
CA ASN A 133 -31.10 15.60 -7.61
C ASN A 133 -32.55 15.98 -7.95
N HIS A 134 -32.79 16.89 -8.88
CA HIS A 134 -34.16 17.20 -9.29
C HIS A 134 -34.80 16.02 -10.04
N THR A 135 -36.13 15.96 -10.07
CA THR A 135 -36.81 15.00 -10.96
C THR A 135 -36.50 15.38 -12.41
N PRO A 136 -36.08 14.46 -13.31
CA PRO A 136 -35.74 14.80 -14.69
C PRO A 136 -36.84 15.57 -15.44
N ALA A 137 -38.11 15.23 -15.23
CA ALA A 137 -39.25 15.95 -15.83
C ALA A 137 -39.43 17.40 -15.33
N ASN A 138 -38.78 17.77 -14.24
CA ASN A 138 -38.84 19.10 -13.65
C ASN A 138 -37.70 20.03 -14.10
N VAL A 139 -36.74 19.53 -14.87
CA VAL A 139 -35.62 20.30 -15.40
C VAL A 139 -35.94 20.71 -16.84
N ALA A 140 -35.92 22.02 -17.11
CA ALA A 140 -36.17 22.54 -18.45
C ALA A 140 -34.97 22.22 -19.38
N PRO A 141 -35.23 21.98 -20.67
CA PRO A 141 -34.15 21.75 -21.62
C PRO A 141 -33.37 23.05 -21.95
N LEU A 142 -32.22 22.90 -22.60
CA LEU A 142 -31.35 23.98 -23.04
C LEU A 142 -31.55 24.32 -24.53
N ASN A 143 -31.57 25.60 -24.83
CA ASN A 143 -31.33 26.13 -26.17
C ASN A 143 -29.90 26.69 -26.22
N ILE A 144 -29.16 26.35 -27.28
CA ILE A 144 -27.75 26.75 -27.42
C ILE A 144 -27.59 27.55 -28.70
N PHE A 145 -26.96 28.71 -28.60
CA PHE A 145 -26.72 29.62 -29.72
C PHE A 145 -25.22 29.80 -29.92
N VAL A 146 -24.76 29.75 -31.17
CA VAL A 146 -23.38 30.06 -31.56
C VAL A 146 -23.41 31.36 -32.34
N ASN A 147 -22.72 32.39 -31.85
CA ASN A 147 -22.69 33.74 -32.42
C ASN A 147 -24.10 34.31 -32.69
N GLY A 148 -25.04 34.04 -31.77
CA GLY A 148 -26.43 34.50 -31.84
C GLY A 148 -27.35 33.66 -32.74
N VAL A 149 -26.84 32.64 -33.42
CA VAL A 149 -27.64 31.70 -34.23
C VAL A 149 -27.94 30.45 -33.41
N GLN A 150 -29.21 30.05 -33.31
CA GLN A 150 -29.59 28.85 -32.57
C GLN A 150 -29.05 27.59 -33.24
N ALA A 151 -28.15 26.90 -32.56
CA ALA A 151 -27.51 25.66 -33.02
C ALA A 151 -28.19 24.41 -32.46
N VAL A 152 -28.71 24.49 -31.22
CA VAL A 152 -29.42 23.39 -30.57
C VAL A 152 -30.74 23.89 -29.98
N THR A 153 -31.79 23.10 -30.16
CA THR A 153 -33.14 23.38 -29.66
C THR A 153 -33.57 22.29 -28.69
N ASN A 154 -34.01 22.68 -27.50
CA ASN A 154 -34.56 21.80 -26.47
C ASN A 154 -33.69 20.58 -26.13
N LEU A 155 -32.38 20.76 -25.91
CA LEU A 155 -31.51 19.70 -25.40
C LEU A 155 -31.94 19.33 -23.97
N PRO A 156 -32.39 18.09 -23.68
CA PRO A 156 -32.70 17.69 -22.32
C PRO A 156 -31.44 17.74 -21.44
N ILE A 157 -31.60 18.10 -20.17
CA ILE A 157 -30.53 17.98 -19.16
C ILE A 157 -30.75 16.67 -18.40
N THR A 158 -29.71 15.84 -18.26
CA THR A 158 -29.80 14.63 -17.44
C THR A 158 -29.69 14.96 -15.96
N VAL A 159 -30.07 14.06 -15.06
CA VAL A 159 -29.91 14.27 -13.61
C VAL A 159 -29.15 13.09 -13.01
N ARG A 160 -28.02 13.38 -12.34
CA ARG A 160 -27.20 12.42 -11.58
C ARG A 160 -27.02 11.06 -12.27
N VAL A 161 -26.80 11.07 -13.58
CA VAL A 161 -26.40 9.85 -14.29
C VAL A 161 -25.04 9.38 -13.76
N THR A 162 -24.84 8.07 -13.73
CA THR A 162 -23.67 7.43 -13.10
C THR A 162 -22.51 7.19 -14.07
N SER A 163 -22.62 7.66 -15.31
CA SER A 163 -21.59 7.52 -16.34
C SER A 163 -21.61 8.73 -17.27
N THR A 164 -20.43 9.25 -17.61
CA THR A 164 -20.23 10.38 -18.53
C THR A 164 -20.93 10.18 -19.88
N PRO A 165 -20.86 8.99 -20.51
CA PRO A 165 -21.58 8.73 -21.77
C PRO A 165 -23.10 8.82 -21.68
N ALA A 166 -23.68 8.67 -20.49
CA ALA A 166 -25.13 8.78 -20.28
C ALA A 166 -25.59 10.22 -20.06
N ALA A 167 -24.67 11.17 -19.87
CA ALA A 167 -25.02 12.57 -19.68
C ALA A 167 -25.46 13.20 -20.99
N ALA A 168 -26.39 14.16 -20.90
CA ALA A 168 -26.73 14.94 -22.08
C ALA A 168 -25.51 15.73 -22.55
N SER A 169 -25.29 15.73 -23.85
CA SER A 169 -24.19 16.47 -24.47
C SER A 169 -24.63 17.21 -25.73
N ALA A 170 -23.96 18.33 -26.02
CA ALA A 170 -24.16 19.10 -27.23
C ALA A 170 -22.87 19.11 -28.06
N TYR A 171 -22.96 18.74 -29.34
CA TYR A 171 -21.84 18.81 -30.28
C TYR A 171 -22.10 19.91 -31.31
N LEU A 172 -21.26 20.94 -31.30
CA LEU A 172 -21.43 22.18 -32.05
C LEU A 172 -20.29 22.35 -33.05
N GLY A 173 -20.64 22.66 -34.30
CA GLY A 173 -19.67 23.18 -35.27
C GLY A 173 -19.44 24.66 -35.02
N ILE A 174 -18.18 25.07 -34.94
CA ILE A 174 -17.76 26.46 -34.71
C ILE A 174 -16.87 26.90 -35.87
N GLU A 175 -17.10 28.11 -36.37
CA GLU A 175 -16.19 28.76 -37.30
C GLU A 175 -15.51 29.94 -36.60
N ALA A 176 -14.21 29.83 -36.36
CA ALA A 176 -13.40 30.86 -35.75
C ALA A 176 -12.86 31.82 -36.81
N VAL A 177 -13.01 33.12 -36.56
CA VAL A 177 -12.53 34.19 -37.45
C VAL A 177 -11.39 34.92 -36.76
N GLU A 178 -10.34 35.25 -37.52
CA GLU A 178 -9.15 35.94 -36.98
C GLU A 178 -9.53 37.20 -36.19
N GLY A 179 -9.05 37.29 -34.95
CA GLY A 179 -9.28 38.42 -34.06
C GLY A 179 -10.70 38.56 -33.51
N GLN A 180 -11.57 37.57 -33.73
CA GLN A 180 -12.93 37.52 -33.17
C GLN A 180 -13.06 36.38 -32.18
N ASP A 181 -13.77 36.64 -31.08
CA ASP A 181 -14.17 35.59 -30.16
C ASP A 181 -15.34 34.79 -30.73
N VAL A 182 -15.39 33.50 -30.41
CA VAL A 182 -16.61 32.72 -30.58
C VAL A 182 -17.43 32.84 -29.30
N VAL A 183 -18.71 33.16 -29.45
CA VAL A 183 -19.64 33.33 -28.33
C VAL A 183 -20.71 32.26 -28.39
N VAL A 184 -20.78 31.43 -27.35
CA VAL A 184 -21.78 30.37 -27.20
C VAL A 184 -22.70 30.71 -26.02
N LEU A 185 -24.00 30.87 -26.29
CA LEU A 185 -25.00 31.15 -25.25
C LEU A 185 -25.78 29.88 -24.93
N PHE A 186 -25.73 29.46 -23.67
CA PHE A 186 -26.58 28.42 -23.09
C PHE A 186 -27.76 29.09 -22.37
N ALA A 187 -28.98 28.82 -22.80
CA ALA A 187 -30.18 29.40 -22.22
C ALA A 187 -31.21 28.33 -21.87
N ALA A 188 -31.71 28.33 -20.64
CA ALA A 188 -32.80 27.44 -20.25
C ALA A 188 -34.10 27.80 -21.00
N GLU A 189 -34.84 26.79 -21.47
CA GLU A 189 -36.13 26.98 -22.14
C GLU A 189 -37.19 27.45 -21.13
N THR A 190 -37.66 28.68 -21.31
CA THR A 190 -38.59 29.33 -20.36
C THR A 190 -40.06 29.05 -20.65
N GLY A 191 -40.39 28.55 -21.84
CA GLY A 191 -41.75 28.21 -22.25
C GLY A 191 -42.30 26.90 -21.69
N THR A 192 -41.46 26.07 -21.06
CA THR A 192 -41.91 24.80 -20.46
C THR A 192 -42.59 25.02 -19.09
N ALA A 193 -43.36 24.00 -18.67
CA ALA A 193 -43.95 23.92 -17.33
C ALA A 193 -42.95 23.46 -16.25
N ALA A 194 -41.71 23.12 -16.63
CA ALA A 194 -40.69 22.66 -15.70
C ALA A 194 -40.33 23.78 -14.71
N PRO A 195 -40.31 23.51 -13.38
CA PRO A 195 -40.01 24.53 -12.38
C PRO A 195 -38.52 24.90 -12.31
N ILE A 196 -37.62 24.02 -12.77
CA ILE A 196 -36.16 24.25 -12.74
C ILE A 196 -35.69 24.66 -14.13
N LYS A 197 -35.60 25.97 -14.38
CA LYS A 197 -35.12 26.55 -15.65
C LYS A 197 -33.70 27.08 -15.47
N ASN A 198 -32.77 26.21 -15.08
CA ASN A 198 -31.37 26.56 -14.87
C ASN A 198 -30.47 25.97 -15.97
N VAL A 199 -29.20 26.38 -15.98
CA VAL A 199 -28.17 25.86 -16.88
C VAL A 199 -27.14 25.10 -16.03
N TYR A 200 -26.76 23.91 -16.48
CA TYR A 200 -25.72 23.10 -15.85
C TYR A 200 -24.65 22.83 -16.91
N ILE A 201 -23.40 23.24 -16.64
CA ILE A 201 -22.24 22.94 -17.50
C ILE A 201 -21.24 22.22 -16.62
N ASN A 202 -20.94 20.96 -16.97
CA ASN A 202 -20.05 20.12 -16.17
C ASN A 202 -18.63 20.07 -16.74
N GLY A 203 -18.51 20.02 -18.06
CA GLY A 203 -17.23 19.99 -18.77
C GLY A 203 -17.40 20.27 -20.26
N PHE A 204 -16.28 20.44 -20.95
CA PHE A 204 -16.26 20.70 -22.38
C PHE A 204 -15.03 20.12 -23.08
N GLU A 205 -15.15 19.94 -24.39
CA GLU A 205 -14.05 19.53 -25.26
C GLU A 205 -14.04 20.41 -26.53
N ILE A 206 -12.84 20.74 -27.02
CA ILE A 206 -12.64 21.47 -28.27
C ILE A 206 -11.81 20.60 -29.21
N ASP A 207 -12.23 20.53 -30.47
CA ASP A 207 -11.59 19.78 -31.56
C ASP A 207 -11.50 18.26 -31.32
N THR A 208 -12.46 17.71 -30.57
CA THR A 208 -12.65 16.27 -30.38
C THR A 208 -13.81 15.74 -31.22
N ALA A 209 -13.91 14.41 -31.33
CA ALA A 209 -15.02 13.74 -32.01
C ALA A 209 -16.32 13.78 -31.19
N ASN A 210 -17.46 13.76 -31.88
CA ASN A 210 -18.79 13.74 -31.26
C ASN A 210 -18.94 12.50 -30.35
N ALA A 211 -19.19 12.72 -29.05
CA ALA A 211 -19.35 11.66 -28.05
C ALA A 211 -20.40 10.60 -28.41
N THR A 212 -21.46 10.97 -29.11
CA THR A 212 -22.53 10.03 -29.51
C THR A 212 -22.12 9.07 -30.64
N LEU A 213 -21.00 9.35 -31.30
CA LEU A 213 -20.46 8.56 -32.42
C LEU A 213 -19.23 7.73 -32.01
N LYS A 214 -18.78 7.83 -30.75
CA LYS A 214 -17.63 7.10 -30.21
C LYS A 214 -18.08 5.81 -29.51
N ALA A 215 -17.17 4.84 -29.44
CA ALA A 215 -17.27 3.74 -28.48
C ALA A 215 -17.18 4.31 -27.06
N VAL A 216 -17.94 3.73 -26.13
CA VAL A 216 -18.02 4.20 -24.73
C VAL A 216 -18.09 3.03 -23.76
N ASN A 217 -18.04 3.30 -22.45
CA ASN A 217 -18.13 2.30 -21.38
C ASN A 217 -17.11 1.14 -21.56
N PRO A 218 -15.80 1.44 -21.58
CA PRO A 218 -14.79 0.39 -21.71
C PRO A 218 -14.80 -0.57 -20.52
N SER A 219 -14.59 -1.84 -20.81
CA SER A 219 -14.20 -2.86 -19.84
C SER A 219 -12.89 -3.51 -20.32
N PRO A 220 -11.81 -3.51 -19.52
CA PRO A 220 -11.72 -2.93 -18.17
C PRO A 220 -11.94 -1.42 -18.18
N ARG A 221 -12.33 -0.87 -17.03
CA ARG A 221 -12.57 0.56 -16.88
C ARG A 221 -11.29 1.32 -17.25
N HIS A 222 -11.45 2.48 -17.89
CA HIS A 222 -10.31 3.37 -18.12
C HIS A 222 -9.61 3.73 -16.79
N ALA A 223 -8.28 3.65 -16.81
CA ALA A 223 -7.39 3.92 -15.67
C ALA A 223 -7.53 2.92 -14.51
N ASP A 224 -8.08 1.73 -14.75
CA ASP A 224 -7.99 0.61 -13.80
C ASP A 224 -6.56 0.05 -13.80
N GLU A 225 -5.83 0.23 -12.69
CA GLU A 225 -4.45 -0.23 -12.53
C GLU A 225 -4.34 -1.63 -11.88
N HIS A 226 -5.48 -2.29 -11.62
CA HIS A 226 -5.56 -3.56 -10.89
C HIS A 226 -6.41 -4.60 -11.63
N VAL A 227 -6.38 -4.58 -12.95
CA VAL A 227 -7.20 -5.47 -13.79
C VAL A 227 -6.79 -6.92 -13.60
N ASP A 228 -7.78 -7.78 -13.39
CA ASP A 228 -7.58 -9.23 -13.35
C ASP A 228 -7.24 -9.78 -14.73
N ALA A 229 -5.96 -10.09 -14.92
CA ALA A 229 -5.42 -10.76 -16.10
C ALA A 229 -4.36 -11.79 -15.68
N ASP A 230 -4.60 -12.46 -14.56
CA ASP A 230 -3.64 -13.38 -13.92
C ASP A 230 -3.26 -14.57 -14.83
N ASP A 231 -4.09 -14.89 -15.83
CA ASP A 231 -3.81 -15.92 -16.85
C ASP A 231 -3.04 -15.40 -18.09
N GLY A 232 -2.64 -14.13 -18.07
CA GLY A 232 -1.94 -13.45 -19.17
C GLY A 232 -2.86 -12.99 -20.30
N SER A 233 -4.18 -13.05 -20.13
CA SER A 233 -5.17 -12.63 -21.12
C SER A 233 -6.26 -11.74 -20.51
N LEU A 234 -6.94 -10.98 -21.37
CA LEU A 234 -8.06 -10.14 -20.96
C LEU A 234 -9.03 -9.92 -22.12
N LEU A 235 -10.34 -10.05 -21.86
CA LEU A 235 -11.36 -9.70 -22.83
C LEU A 235 -11.70 -8.21 -22.71
N LEU A 236 -11.25 -7.42 -23.69
CA LEU A 236 -11.69 -6.04 -23.82
C LEU A 236 -13.14 -6.04 -24.32
N SER A 237 -13.97 -5.14 -23.80
CA SER A 237 -15.32 -4.89 -24.34
C SER A 237 -15.73 -3.43 -24.20
N TRP A 238 -16.67 -3.01 -25.04
CA TRP A 238 -17.16 -1.63 -25.09
C TRP A 238 -18.64 -1.60 -25.45
N THR A 239 -19.27 -0.45 -25.26
CA THR A 239 -20.58 -0.13 -25.85
C THR A 239 -20.34 0.58 -27.18
N ALA A 240 -20.89 0.01 -28.25
CA ALA A 240 -20.83 0.59 -29.58
C ALA A 240 -21.64 1.89 -29.69
N ALA A 241 -21.18 2.81 -30.54
CA ALA A 241 -22.02 3.91 -31.01
C ALA A 241 -23.26 3.38 -31.75
N ALA A 242 -24.41 4.05 -31.60
CA ALA A 242 -25.66 3.59 -32.21
C ALA A 242 -25.63 3.53 -33.76
N SER A 243 -24.75 4.30 -34.40
CA SER A 243 -24.56 4.33 -35.85
C SER A 243 -23.53 3.30 -36.36
N ALA A 244 -22.77 2.67 -35.47
CA ALA A 244 -21.68 1.79 -35.84
C ALA A 244 -22.18 0.44 -36.37
N VAL A 245 -21.49 -0.08 -37.39
CA VAL A 245 -21.70 -1.42 -37.94
C VAL A 245 -20.48 -2.33 -37.76
N SER A 246 -19.32 -1.75 -37.42
CA SER A 246 -18.09 -2.48 -37.06
C SER A 246 -17.10 -1.57 -36.31
N HIS A 247 -16.05 -2.16 -35.77
CA HIS A 247 -15.15 -1.52 -34.81
C HIS A 247 -13.69 -1.81 -35.15
N ASP A 248 -12.87 -0.78 -35.40
CA ASP A 248 -11.43 -0.96 -35.56
C ASP A 248 -10.73 -0.93 -34.21
N VAL A 249 -10.06 -2.04 -33.86
CA VAL A 249 -9.40 -2.20 -32.56
C VAL A 249 -7.94 -1.81 -32.66
N TYR A 250 -7.49 -0.97 -31.72
CA TYR A 250 -6.08 -0.60 -31.56
C TYR A 250 -5.62 -0.94 -30.14
N PHE A 251 -4.45 -1.56 -30.01
CA PHE A 251 -3.90 -1.98 -28.72
C PHE A 251 -2.36 -1.92 -28.73
N GLY A 252 -1.78 -1.38 -27.66
CA GLY A 252 -0.33 -1.30 -27.46
C GLY A 252 0.03 -0.85 -26.04
N THR A 253 1.32 -0.59 -25.78
CA THR A 253 1.83 -0.13 -24.47
C THR A 253 2.37 1.30 -24.52
N ASP A 254 2.22 1.99 -25.65
CA ASP A 254 2.51 3.41 -25.82
C ASP A 254 1.23 4.16 -26.18
N SER A 255 0.84 5.11 -25.30
CA SER A 255 -0.39 5.89 -25.46
C SER A 255 -0.41 6.70 -26.75
N ASN A 256 0.73 7.29 -27.15
CA ASN A 256 0.81 8.12 -28.36
C ASN A 256 0.81 7.27 -29.64
N ALA A 257 1.45 6.10 -29.62
CA ALA A 257 1.38 5.14 -30.70
C ALA A 257 -0.06 4.70 -30.92
N VAL A 258 -0.77 4.31 -29.85
CA VAL A 258 -2.20 3.96 -29.93
C VAL A 258 -3.04 5.16 -30.33
N LYS A 259 -2.76 6.37 -29.83
CA LYS A 259 -3.49 7.60 -30.21
C LYS A 259 -3.32 7.95 -31.68
N THR A 260 -2.17 7.71 -32.30
CA THR A 260 -1.90 8.10 -33.69
C THR A 260 -2.04 6.95 -34.69
N ALA A 261 -2.28 5.73 -34.19
CA ALA A 261 -2.36 4.53 -35.01
C ALA A 261 -3.42 4.63 -36.12
N THR A 262 -3.07 4.02 -37.26
CA THR A 262 -3.90 3.83 -38.46
C THR A 262 -3.96 2.34 -38.80
N HIS A 263 -4.69 1.94 -39.85
CA HIS A 263 -4.69 0.53 -40.30
C HIS A 263 -3.32 -0.03 -40.71
N ALA A 264 -2.33 0.83 -40.96
CA ALA A 264 -0.96 0.42 -41.26
C ALA A 264 -0.08 0.25 -40.01
N SER A 265 -0.55 0.66 -38.84
CA SER A 265 0.19 0.68 -37.60
C SER A 265 0.17 -0.71 -36.92
N PRO A 266 1.25 -1.13 -36.23
CA PRO A 266 1.29 -2.41 -35.50
C PRO A 266 0.27 -2.48 -34.36
N GLU A 267 -0.21 -1.35 -33.87
CA GLU A 267 -1.26 -1.26 -32.86
C GLU A 267 -2.62 -1.71 -33.41
N PHE A 268 -2.86 -1.64 -34.73
CA PHE A 268 -4.13 -2.08 -35.32
C PHE A 268 -4.26 -3.62 -35.23
N LYS A 269 -5.29 -4.08 -34.53
CA LYS A 269 -5.58 -5.49 -34.27
C LYS A 269 -6.70 -6.07 -35.14
N GLY A 270 -7.16 -5.30 -36.12
CA GLY A 270 -8.22 -5.68 -37.04
C GLY A 270 -9.57 -5.08 -36.69
N ASN A 271 -10.48 -5.21 -37.65
CA ASN A 271 -11.87 -4.80 -37.52
C ASN A 271 -12.72 -5.92 -36.89
N GLN A 272 -13.63 -5.57 -35.99
CA GLN A 272 -14.53 -6.47 -35.28
C GLN A 272 -15.98 -6.14 -35.60
N THR A 273 -16.81 -7.17 -35.73
CA THR A 273 -18.29 -7.01 -35.76
C THR A 273 -18.90 -7.09 -34.36
N GLU A 274 -18.23 -7.75 -33.43
CA GLU A 274 -18.62 -7.83 -32.03
C GLU A 274 -17.98 -6.68 -31.24
N THR A 275 -18.57 -6.34 -30.10
CA THR A 275 -18.06 -5.28 -29.21
C THR A 275 -17.06 -5.80 -28.18
N SER A 276 -16.21 -6.74 -28.59
CA SER A 276 -15.18 -7.32 -27.73
C SER A 276 -13.94 -7.77 -28.50
N TYR A 277 -12.80 -7.82 -27.81
CA TYR A 277 -11.53 -8.28 -28.37
C TYR A 277 -10.65 -8.89 -27.27
N LEU A 278 -10.19 -10.14 -27.48
CA LEU A 278 -9.30 -10.83 -26.54
C LEU A 278 -7.84 -10.42 -26.77
N VAL A 279 -7.22 -9.84 -25.76
CA VAL A 279 -5.76 -9.60 -25.72
C VAL A 279 -5.07 -10.72 -24.93
N THR A 280 -3.84 -11.04 -25.32
CA THR A 280 -3.01 -12.09 -24.69
C THR A 280 -1.56 -11.59 -24.58
N GLY A 281 -0.76 -12.24 -23.73
CA GLY A 281 0.63 -11.85 -23.49
C GLY A 281 0.74 -10.56 -22.68
N LEU A 282 -0.20 -10.33 -21.76
CA LEU A 282 -0.19 -9.16 -20.89
C LEU A 282 0.92 -9.27 -19.85
N ASN A 283 1.63 -8.15 -19.64
CA ASN A 283 2.69 -8.02 -18.63
C ASN A 283 2.25 -6.96 -17.61
N SER A 284 2.26 -7.32 -16.32
CA SER A 284 1.86 -6.46 -15.20
C SER A 284 2.83 -5.31 -14.90
N LEU A 285 4.01 -5.31 -15.51
CA LEU A 285 4.97 -4.19 -15.50
C LEU A 285 4.55 -3.05 -16.43
N LEU A 286 3.69 -3.32 -17.41
CA LEU A 286 3.35 -2.38 -18.46
C LEU A 286 1.91 -1.86 -18.34
N THR A 287 1.76 -0.57 -18.61
CA THR A 287 0.44 0.01 -18.83
C THR A 287 0.01 -0.27 -20.27
N CYS A 288 -1.18 -0.85 -20.43
CA CYS A 288 -1.78 -1.14 -21.72
C CYS A 288 -2.68 0.02 -22.13
N TYR A 289 -2.62 0.39 -23.40
CA TYR A 289 -3.43 1.43 -24.03
C TYR A 289 -4.21 0.84 -25.18
N TRP A 290 -5.46 1.28 -25.34
CA TRP A 290 -6.32 0.79 -26.41
C TRP A 290 -7.34 1.83 -26.84
N ARG A 291 -7.80 1.70 -28.08
CA ARG A 291 -8.73 2.62 -28.71
C ARG A 291 -9.64 1.82 -29.64
N ILE A 292 -10.90 2.23 -29.70
CA ILE A 292 -11.88 1.69 -30.64
C ILE A 292 -12.32 2.80 -31.58
N ASP A 293 -12.10 2.64 -32.88
CA ASP A 293 -12.67 3.54 -33.87
C ASP A 293 -13.95 2.93 -34.44
N GLU A 294 -15.04 3.69 -34.41
CA GLU A 294 -16.36 3.27 -34.85
C GLU A 294 -16.53 3.47 -36.35
N VAL A 295 -16.95 2.42 -37.06
CA VAL A 295 -17.18 2.47 -38.51
C VAL A 295 -18.68 2.40 -38.77
N ASP A 296 -19.24 3.42 -39.42
CA ASP A 296 -20.67 3.45 -39.74
C ASP A 296 -21.00 2.76 -41.08
N ALA A 297 -22.29 2.68 -41.40
CA ALA A 297 -22.77 2.05 -42.63
C ALA A 297 -22.29 2.74 -43.93
N SER A 298 -21.79 3.98 -43.84
CA SER A 298 -21.19 4.72 -44.96
C SER A 298 -19.67 4.53 -45.06
N ALA A 299 -19.09 3.70 -44.20
CA ALA A 299 -17.66 3.51 -43.99
C ALA A 299 -16.95 4.77 -43.45
N ALA A 300 -17.68 5.70 -42.84
CA ALA A 300 -17.06 6.81 -42.12
C ALA A 300 -16.53 6.29 -40.78
N VAL A 301 -15.30 6.70 -40.45
CA VAL A 301 -14.61 6.29 -39.21
C VAL A 301 -14.68 7.43 -38.20
N THR A 302 -15.26 7.15 -37.04
CA THR A 302 -15.19 8.04 -35.87
C THR A 302 -14.14 7.52 -34.90
N LYS A 303 -13.09 8.31 -34.72
CA LYS A 303 -11.99 7.95 -33.83
C LYS A 303 -12.41 7.96 -32.36
N GLY A 304 -12.09 6.90 -31.61
CA GLY A 304 -12.42 6.80 -30.19
C GLY A 304 -11.43 7.48 -29.26
N ASP A 305 -11.78 7.52 -27.97
CA ASP A 305 -10.86 7.90 -26.90
C ASP A 305 -9.82 6.79 -26.66
N VAL A 306 -8.61 7.18 -26.21
CA VAL A 306 -7.60 6.22 -25.77
C VAL A 306 -7.89 5.84 -24.32
N TRP A 307 -8.21 4.57 -24.10
CA TRP A 307 -8.36 3.98 -22.80
C TRP A 307 -7.06 3.31 -22.35
N MET A 308 -6.95 3.06 -21.05
CA MET A 308 -5.77 2.43 -20.48
C MET A 308 -6.16 1.54 -19.31
N PHE A 309 -5.37 0.51 -19.07
CA PHE A 309 -5.43 -0.31 -17.88
C PHE A 309 -4.06 -0.91 -17.57
N ARG A 310 -3.90 -1.48 -16.37
CA ARG A 310 -2.72 -2.26 -16.01
C ARG A 310 -3.15 -3.61 -15.41
N PRO A 311 -2.56 -4.74 -15.85
CA PRO A 311 -2.74 -6.01 -15.17
C PRO A 311 -2.26 -5.94 -13.72
N ARG A 312 -3.05 -6.47 -12.79
CA ARG A 312 -2.64 -6.60 -11.39
C ARG A 312 -1.51 -7.61 -11.25
N HIS A 313 -0.77 -7.48 -10.15
CA HIS A 313 0.23 -8.45 -9.74
C HIS A 313 0.38 -8.40 -8.23
N LEU A 314 0.70 -9.53 -7.59
CA LEU A 314 0.87 -9.57 -6.15
C LEU A 314 1.97 -8.59 -5.71
N ALA A 315 1.73 -7.90 -4.60
CA ALA A 315 2.65 -6.93 -4.01
C ALA A 315 4.02 -7.57 -3.71
N PHE A 316 4.00 -8.82 -3.27
CA PHE A 316 5.13 -9.73 -3.09
C PHE A 316 4.56 -11.16 -3.01
N PRO A 317 5.37 -12.23 -3.19
CA PRO A 317 4.86 -13.61 -3.31
C PRO A 317 3.99 -14.08 -2.13
N GLY A 318 4.22 -13.55 -0.93
CA GLY A 318 3.45 -13.86 0.29
C GLY A 318 2.31 -12.89 0.60
N ALA A 319 2.01 -11.94 -0.28
CA ALA A 319 0.95 -10.97 -0.06
C ALA A 319 -0.43 -11.64 -0.19
N GLU A 320 -1.23 -11.54 0.86
CA GLU A 320 -2.56 -12.16 0.95
C GLU A 320 -3.64 -11.12 1.28
N GLY A 321 -4.91 -11.49 1.17
CA GLY A 321 -6.03 -10.63 1.52
C GLY A 321 -6.31 -9.52 0.49
N TYR A 322 -7.12 -8.54 0.85
CA TYR A 322 -7.65 -7.55 -0.11
C TYR A 322 -6.67 -6.42 -0.50
N GLY A 323 -5.61 -6.20 0.27
CA GLY A 323 -4.50 -5.29 -0.10
C GLY A 323 -3.39 -5.95 -0.91
N ARG A 324 -3.48 -7.26 -1.23
CA ARG A 324 -2.38 -8.04 -1.84
C ARG A 324 -1.90 -7.56 -3.21
N PHE A 325 -2.68 -6.73 -3.90
CA PHE A 325 -2.35 -6.19 -5.21
C PHE A 325 -1.84 -4.75 -5.17
N ALA A 326 -1.47 -4.25 -3.99
CA ALA A 326 -0.76 -2.98 -3.88
C ALA A 326 0.45 -2.99 -4.82
N ARG A 327 0.52 -2.01 -5.73
CA ARG A 327 1.63 -1.95 -6.69
C ARG A 327 2.96 -1.57 -6.04
N GLY A 328 2.91 -0.76 -4.98
CA GLY A 328 4.11 -0.20 -4.37
C GLY A 328 4.96 0.60 -5.37
N GLY A 329 6.26 0.63 -5.14
CA GLY A 329 7.26 1.33 -5.95
C GLY A 329 7.68 0.64 -7.25
N ARG A 330 7.01 -0.45 -7.66
CA ARG A 330 7.42 -1.29 -8.81
C ARG A 330 7.62 -0.47 -10.09
N GLY A 331 8.82 -0.62 -10.68
CA GLY A 331 9.26 0.10 -11.88
C GLY A 331 9.48 1.61 -11.69
N GLY A 332 9.45 2.09 -10.45
CA GLY A 332 9.73 3.46 -10.05
C GLY A 332 11.15 3.62 -9.50
N VAL A 333 11.57 4.84 -9.19
CA VAL A 333 12.96 5.10 -8.76
C VAL A 333 13.28 4.48 -7.39
N VAL A 334 14.55 4.19 -7.14
CA VAL A 334 15.03 3.83 -5.80
C VAL A 334 15.43 5.07 -5.01
N VAL A 335 14.95 5.16 -3.77
CA VAL A 335 15.29 6.26 -2.85
C VAL A 335 15.90 5.70 -1.59
N LYS A 336 17.16 6.07 -1.31
CA LYS A 336 17.95 5.54 -0.21
C LYS A 336 17.88 6.44 1.03
N VAL A 337 17.44 5.88 2.15
CA VAL A 337 17.59 6.51 3.46
C VAL A 337 19.01 6.28 3.96
N THR A 338 19.78 7.36 4.11
CA THR A 338 21.22 7.34 4.41
C THR A 338 21.55 7.96 5.77
N ASN A 339 20.59 8.61 6.43
CA ASN A 339 20.75 9.14 7.77
C ASN A 339 19.48 8.99 8.63
N LEU A 340 19.63 9.13 9.94
CA LEU A 340 18.56 8.94 10.94
C LEU A 340 17.92 10.27 11.40
N ASN A 341 18.19 11.38 10.70
CA ASN A 341 17.57 12.66 11.03
C ASN A 341 16.07 12.62 10.70
N ASP A 342 15.27 13.43 11.40
CA ASP A 342 13.83 13.57 11.08
C ASP A 342 13.61 14.09 9.65
N SER A 343 14.44 15.03 9.19
CA SER A 343 14.25 15.72 7.90
C SER A 343 15.57 16.09 7.23
N GLY A 344 15.46 16.52 5.96
CA GLY A 344 16.59 16.88 5.10
C GLY A 344 17.00 15.74 4.16
N PRO A 345 17.85 16.02 3.15
CA PRO A 345 18.24 15.04 2.14
C PRO A 345 18.72 13.71 2.75
N GLY A 346 18.21 12.59 2.24
CA GLY A 346 18.57 11.24 2.68
C GLY A 346 17.94 10.79 4.01
N SER A 347 17.02 11.58 4.59
CA SER A 347 16.17 11.16 5.71
C SER A 347 14.97 10.33 5.21
N LEU A 348 14.31 9.61 6.13
CA LEU A 348 13.05 8.93 5.81
C LEU A 348 11.95 9.92 5.40
N ARG A 349 11.88 11.11 6.02
CA ARG A 349 10.90 12.13 5.64
C ARG A 349 11.11 12.63 4.22
N ASP A 350 12.36 12.89 3.84
CA ASP A 350 12.71 13.27 2.46
C ASP A 350 12.26 12.19 1.47
N ALA A 351 12.54 10.91 1.75
CA ALA A 351 12.14 9.81 0.89
C ALA A 351 10.60 9.66 0.72
N ILE A 352 9.84 10.01 1.75
CA ILE A 352 8.39 9.93 1.76
C ILE A 352 7.75 11.15 1.10
N GLU A 353 8.16 12.35 1.50
CA GLU A 353 7.51 13.62 1.13
C GLU A 353 8.07 14.24 -0.16
N GLY A 354 9.27 13.84 -0.59
CA GLY A 354 9.92 14.30 -1.81
C GLY A 354 9.18 13.93 -3.09
N ASP A 355 9.40 14.72 -4.14
CA ASP A 355 8.75 14.57 -5.44
C ASP A 355 9.56 13.65 -6.37
N TYR A 356 9.51 12.35 -6.07
CA TYR A 356 10.27 11.32 -6.78
C TYR A 356 9.41 10.49 -7.78
N GLY A 357 8.09 10.69 -7.83
CA GLY A 357 7.17 9.77 -8.53
C GLY A 357 7.13 8.38 -7.87
N PRO A 358 6.56 7.33 -8.51
CA PRO A 358 6.58 5.97 -7.94
C PRO A 358 7.99 5.57 -7.48
N ARG A 359 8.10 4.95 -6.30
CA ARG A 359 9.42 4.72 -5.69
C ARG A 359 9.49 3.59 -4.68
N THR A 360 10.65 2.97 -4.62
CA THR A 360 11.02 2.00 -3.59
C THR A 360 12.01 2.62 -2.63
N ILE A 361 11.63 2.73 -1.36
CA ILE A 361 12.44 3.29 -0.28
C ILE A 361 13.20 2.15 0.40
N ILE A 362 14.53 2.23 0.34
CA ILE A 362 15.46 1.30 0.98
C ILE A 362 16.33 2.02 2.03
N PHE A 363 16.97 1.26 2.90
CA PHE A 363 17.71 1.79 4.04
C PHE A 363 19.19 1.37 4.01
N ASP A 364 20.07 2.35 3.79
CA ASP A 364 21.52 2.20 3.95
C ASP A 364 21.99 2.42 5.38
N VAL A 365 21.08 2.87 6.25
CA VAL A 365 21.32 3.08 7.66
C VAL A 365 20.27 2.36 8.50
N GLY A 366 20.69 1.77 9.62
CA GLY A 366 19.83 1.20 10.66
C GLY A 366 19.99 2.00 11.96
N GLY A 367 18.93 2.05 12.76
CA GLY A 367 18.93 2.75 14.04
C GLY A 367 17.57 3.37 14.41
N LEU A 368 17.61 4.29 15.37
CA LEU A 368 16.44 4.99 15.89
C LEU A 368 16.22 6.33 15.16
N ILE A 369 15.07 6.46 14.50
CA ILE A 369 14.60 7.73 13.92
C ILE A 369 13.66 8.39 14.93
N THR A 370 14.01 9.59 15.39
CA THR A 370 13.15 10.40 16.26
C THR A 370 12.45 11.41 15.39
N LEU A 371 11.14 11.24 15.18
CA LEU A 371 10.35 12.19 14.40
C LEU A 371 10.08 13.46 15.21
N GLU A 372 9.97 14.60 14.54
CA GLU A 372 9.60 15.89 15.14
C GLU A 372 8.13 16.28 14.83
N SER A 373 7.47 15.53 13.97
CA SER A 373 6.03 15.59 13.67
C SER A 373 5.59 14.31 12.97
N ASP A 374 4.30 14.06 12.88
CA ASP A 374 3.75 12.89 12.17
C ASP A 374 4.33 12.78 10.76
N LEU A 375 4.70 11.56 10.36
CA LEU A 375 5.18 11.26 9.01
C LEU A 375 4.17 10.36 8.31
N ILE A 376 3.35 10.97 7.46
CA ILE A 376 2.19 10.33 6.83
C ILE A 376 2.38 10.25 5.32
N ILE A 377 2.30 9.03 4.78
CA ILE A 377 2.15 8.83 3.34
C ILE A 377 0.73 9.27 2.95
N SER A 378 0.63 10.30 2.11
CA SER A 378 -0.64 10.90 1.70
C SER A 378 -1.07 10.52 0.27
N GLY A 379 -2.36 10.66 -0.04
CA GLY A 379 -2.92 10.33 -1.37
C GLY A 379 -2.38 11.07 -2.58
N ASN A 380 -1.64 12.17 -2.38
CA ASN A 380 -0.91 12.87 -3.44
C ASN A 380 0.37 12.13 -3.88
N ARG A 381 0.74 11.04 -3.20
CA ARG A 381 2.00 10.31 -3.37
C ARG A 381 1.71 8.80 -3.43
N PRO A 382 1.14 8.30 -4.54
CA PRO A 382 0.83 6.89 -4.71
C PRO A 382 2.09 6.05 -4.97
N CYS A 383 1.93 4.73 -4.96
CA CYS A 383 2.93 3.79 -5.48
C CYS A 383 4.28 3.88 -4.73
N ILE A 384 4.27 3.64 -3.42
CA ILE A 384 5.47 3.62 -2.58
C ILE A 384 5.65 2.23 -1.96
N THR A 385 6.85 1.67 -2.08
CA THR A 385 7.30 0.55 -1.23
C THR A 385 8.23 1.09 -0.15
N VAL A 386 7.97 0.77 1.12
CA VAL A 386 8.88 1.03 2.24
C VAL A 386 9.44 -0.32 2.71
N ALA A 387 10.70 -0.58 2.35
CA ALA A 387 11.33 -1.89 2.51
C ALA A 387 12.25 -1.93 3.73
N GLY A 388 11.67 -2.00 4.94
CA GLY A 388 12.41 -1.99 6.21
C GLY A 388 13.42 -3.13 6.37
N GLN A 389 13.23 -4.25 5.67
CA GLN A 389 14.14 -5.41 5.69
C GLN A 389 15.52 -5.12 5.10
N THR A 390 15.68 -4.03 4.34
CA THR A 390 16.98 -3.63 3.75
C THR A 390 17.95 -3.02 4.77
N ALA A 391 17.40 -2.46 5.86
CA ALA A 391 18.17 -1.74 6.87
C ALA A 391 19.23 -2.64 7.53
N PRO A 392 20.47 -2.16 7.73
CA PRO A 392 21.49 -2.92 8.44
C PRO A 392 21.22 -2.97 9.97
N GLY A 393 22.01 -3.80 10.68
CA GLY A 393 22.00 -3.85 12.14
C GLY A 393 20.68 -4.37 12.72
N LYS A 394 20.06 -3.61 13.64
CA LYS A 394 18.75 -3.94 14.22
C LYS A 394 17.56 -3.51 13.34
N GLY A 395 17.82 -2.91 12.19
CA GLY A 395 16.79 -2.29 11.36
C GLY A 395 16.39 -0.91 11.86
N ILE A 396 15.19 -0.46 11.47
CA ILE A 396 14.66 0.87 11.80
C ILE A 396 13.63 0.78 12.92
N CYS A 397 13.81 1.64 13.92
CA CYS A 397 12.78 1.96 14.90
C CYS A 397 12.42 3.45 14.83
N ILE A 398 11.13 3.75 14.74
CA ILE A 398 10.57 5.10 14.66
C ILE A 398 9.93 5.43 16.01
N ARG A 399 10.12 6.66 16.50
CA ARG A 399 9.53 7.12 17.78
C ARG A 399 9.07 8.57 17.79
N LYS A 400 8.44 8.94 18.91
CA LYS A 400 7.94 10.28 19.29
C LYS A 400 6.67 10.72 18.57
N HIS A 401 6.62 10.57 17.25
CA HIS A 401 5.41 10.79 16.45
C HIS A 401 5.11 9.57 15.59
N GLN A 402 3.86 9.45 15.15
CA GLN A 402 3.43 8.33 14.33
C GLN A 402 4.06 8.33 12.93
N PHE A 403 4.24 7.12 12.41
CA PHE A 403 4.46 6.86 10.99
C PHE A 403 3.29 6.02 10.45
N GLY A 404 2.73 6.43 9.32
CA GLY A 404 1.57 5.75 8.75
C GLY A 404 1.14 6.28 7.40
N MET A 405 -0.12 6.04 7.07
CA MET A 405 -0.73 6.32 5.78
C MET A 405 -2.11 6.95 5.98
N SER A 406 -2.44 7.93 5.15
CA SER A 406 -3.77 8.57 5.14
C SER A 406 -4.20 8.96 3.73
N GLY A 407 -5.29 8.37 3.25
CA GLY A 407 -5.78 8.55 1.88
C GLY A 407 -4.81 8.04 0.80
N ALA A 408 -3.77 7.30 1.18
CA ALA A 408 -2.73 6.79 0.29
C ALA A 408 -3.25 5.67 -0.60
N ARG A 409 -2.62 5.47 -1.76
CA ARG A 409 -2.93 4.34 -2.64
C ARG A 409 -1.69 3.61 -3.11
N ASP A 410 -1.81 2.30 -3.31
CA ASP A 410 -0.74 1.44 -3.82
C ASP A 410 0.52 1.47 -2.94
N ILE A 411 0.34 1.30 -1.62
CA ILE A 411 1.46 1.33 -0.68
C ILE A 411 1.78 -0.07 -0.14
N ILE A 412 3.06 -0.41 -0.17
CA ILE A 412 3.63 -1.59 0.50
C ILE A 412 4.51 -1.08 1.64
N CYS A 413 4.26 -1.51 2.87
CA CYS A 413 5.10 -1.19 4.02
C CYS A 413 5.46 -2.46 4.79
N ARG A 414 6.76 -2.75 4.93
CA ARG A 414 7.23 -3.99 5.55
C ARG A 414 8.36 -3.77 6.54
N PHE A 415 8.39 -4.58 7.59
CA PHE A 415 9.52 -4.72 8.53
C PHE A 415 9.99 -3.42 9.19
N LEU A 416 9.06 -2.59 9.63
CA LEU A 416 9.36 -1.42 10.46
C LEU A 416 8.90 -1.62 11.90
N ARG A 417 9.61 -0.98 12.84
CA ARG A 417 9.14 -0.81 14.21
C ARG A 417 8.67 0.62 14.42
N ILE A 418 7.43 0.78 14.85
CA ILE A 418 6.80 2.06 15.14
C ILE A 418 6.44 2.05 16.62
N ARG A 419 7.27 2.74 17.41
CA ARG A 419 7.21 2.73 18.88
C ARG A 419 7.13 4.18 19.35
N VAL A 420 5.92 4.75 19.36
CA VAL A 420 5.73 6.21 19.47
C VAL A 420 6.09 6.72 20.86
N GLY A 421 5.55 6.10 21.92
CA GLY A 421 5.77 6.49 23.30
C GLY A 421 5.10 7.81 23.67
N ASP A 422 5.18 8.18 24.95
CA ASP A 422 4.54 9.38 25.50
C ASP A 422 5.38 10.67 25.40
N ILE A 423 6.56 10.59 24.78
CA ILE A 423 7.58 11.65 24.84
C ILE A 423 7.26 12.90 24.00
N SER A 424 6.28 12.85 23.10
CA SER A 424 5.76 14.06 22.42
C SER A 424 4.92 14.91 23.37
N GLY A 425 4.33 14.32 24.41
CA GLY A 425 3.34 14.96 25.26
C GLY A 425 1.97 15.16 24.58
N GLU A 426 1.78 14.61 23.38
CA GLU A 426 0.55 14.67 22.61
C GLU A 426 -0.15 13.31 22.60
N THR A 427 -1.47 13.31 22.44
CA THR A 427 -2.19 12.08 22.13
C THR A 427 -1.85 11.64 20.72
N GLN A 428 -1.19 10.48 20.62
CA GLN A 428 -0.69 9.92 19.38
C GLN A 428 -1.29 8.53 19.14
N ASN A 429 -1.51 8.19 17.87
CA ASN A 429 -1.69 6.80 17.48
C ASN A 429 -0.32 6.12 17.36
N GLY A 430 -0.29 4.79 17.41
CA GLY A 430 0.92 4.03 17.03
C GLY A 430 1.23 4.19 15.54
N SER A 431 0.21 4.00 14.70
CA SER A 431 0.25 4.05 13.24
C SER A 431 -1.17 4.26 12.67
N GLY A 432 -1.29 4.31 11.33
CA GLY A 432 -2.58 4.47 10.67
C GLY A 432 -2.58 4.08 9.19
N MET A 433 -3.74 3.66 8.71
CA MET A 433 -4.06 3.40 7.30
C MET A 433 -5.47 3.93 6.98
N ALA A 434 -5.80 5.13 7.49
CA ALA A 434 -7.12 5.71 7.28
C ALA A 434 -7.32 6.09 5.81
N GLY A 435 -8.49 5.77 5.23
CA GLY A 435 -8.83 6.20 3.86
C GLY A 435 -7.98 5.58 2.73
N VAL A 436 -7.11 4.60 3.02
CA VAL A 436 -6.19 4.04 2.01
C VAL A 436 -6.90 3.16 0.98
N ASP A 437 -6.28 2.94 -0.17
CA ASP A 437 -6.78 2.09 -1.25
C ASP A 437 -5.68 1.25 -1.91
N HIS A 438 -5.83 -0.07 -1.95
CA HIS A 438 -4.81 -1.02 -2.39
C HIS A 438 -3.51 -0.85 -1.59
N CYS A 439 -3.57 -1.02 -0.27
CA CYS A 439 -2.40 -0.92 0.59
C CYS A 439 -2.20 -2.16 1.46
N ILE A 440 -0.95 -2.52 1.70
CA ILE A 440 -0.56 -3.64 2.57
C ILE A 440 0.50 -3.22 3.57
N MET A 441 0.28 -3.59 4.83
CA MET A 441 1.28 -3.55 5.88
C MET A 441 1.55 -4.98 6.37
N ASP A 442 2.80 -5.41 6.24
CA ASP A 442 3.25 -6.78 6.53
C ASP A 442 4.46 -6.77 7.48
N HIS A 443 4.45 -7.62 8.50
CA HIS A 443 5.59 -7.77 9.43
C HIS A 443 6.10 -6.46 10.07
N CYS A 444 5.20 -5.53 10.38
CA CYS A 444 5.54 -4.37 11.22
C CYS A 444 5.27 -4.66 12.70
N SER A 445 5.99 -3.98 13.59
CA SER A 445 5.70 -3.98 15.03
C SER A 445 5.29 -2.58 15.47
N ILE A 446 4.14 -2.47 16.12
CA ILE A 446 3.51 -1.21 16.48
C ILE A 446 3.23 -1.22 17.98
N SER A 447 3.69 -0.19 18.69
CA SER A 447 3.53 -0.10 20.13
C SER A 447 3.55 1.32 20.66
N TRP A 448 3.03 1.45 21.88
CA TRP A 448 3.08 2.62 22.71
C TRP A 448 2.33 3.83 22.13
N GLY A 449 1.23 3.58 21.41
CA GLY A 449 0.21 4.58 21.10
C GLY A 449 -0.62 4.95 22.34
N ILE A 450 -1.23 6.15 22.34
CA ILE A 450 -2.04 6.69 23.44
C ILE A 450 -3.54 6.66 23.13
N ASP A 451 -3.96 6.94 21.88
CA ASP A 451 -5.36 6.76 21.47
C ASP A 451 -5.60 5.32 21.00
N GLU A 452 -4.92 4.90 19.94
CA GLU A 452 -4.94 3.53 19.44
C GLU A 452 -3.65 3.18 18.66
N GLU A 453 -3.23 1.92 18.65
CA GLU A 453 -2.02 1.53 17.89
C GLU A 453 -2.25 1.58 16.38
N MET A 454 -3.45 1.22 15.92
CA MET A 454 -3.77 1.22 14.49
C MET A 454 -5.19 1.73 14.21
N SER A 455 -5.32 2.58 13.19
CA SER A 455 -6.62 3.06 12.70
C SER A 455 -6.72 2.89 11.18
N THR A 456 -7.73 2.14 10.70
CA THR A 456 -7.99 1.94 9.25
C THR A 456 -9.36 2.47 8.81
N ARG A 457 -9.92 3.41 9.57
CA ARG A 457 -11.24 3.99 9.30
C ARG A 457 -11.33 4.57 7.89
N GLY A 458 -12.45 4.29 7.22
CA GLY A 458 -12.74 4.81 5.88
C GLY A 458 -11.83 4.29 4.77
N ALA A 459 -10.94 3.32 5.05
CA ALA A 459 -10.15 2.68 4.02
C ALA A 459 -11.03 1.95 3.00
N LYS A 460 -10.45 1.59 1.87
CA LYS A 460 -11.10 0.89 0.77
C LYS A 460 -10.58 -0.55 0.72
N ASN A 461 -9.61 -0.84 -0.15
CA ASN A 461 -8.94 -2.14 -0.25
C ASN A 461 -7.66 -2.17 0.60
N LEU A 462 -7.58 -3.02 1.63
CA LEU A 462 -6.34 -3.12 2.43
C LEU A 462 -6.08 -4.52 3.02
N THR A 463 -4.81 -4.79 3.33
CA THR A 463 -4.39 -5.93 4.17
C THR A 463 -3.50 -5.45 5.31
N LEU A 464 -3.81 -5.92 6.53
CA LEU A 464 -2.90 -5.95 7.66
C LEU A 464 -2.57 -7.41 7.98
N GLN A 465 -1.32 -7.81 7.69
CA GLN A 465 -0.89 -9.19 7.89
C GLN A 465 0.38 -9.29 8.73
N ARG A 466 0.43 -10.28 9.62
CA ARG A 466 1.64 -10.61 10.42
C ARG A 466 2.20 -9.42 11.20
N VAL A 467 1.34 -8.46 11.55
CA VAL A 467 1.71 -7.30 12.35
C VAL A 467 1.60 -7.64 13.83
N LEU A 468 2.61 -7.21 14.59
CA LEU A 468 2.58 -7.24 16.05
C LEU A 468 2.07 -5.88 16.53
N ILE A 469 0.92 -5.87 17.20
CA ILE A 469 0.35 -4.73 17.89
C ILE A 469 0.47 -5.02 19.38
N SER A 470 1.20 -4.20 20.12
CA SER A 470 1.38 -4.46 21.54
C SER A 470 1.49 -3.24 22.41
N GLU A 471 1.09 -3.38 23.67
CA GLU A 471 1.43 -2.43 24.74
C GLU A 471 0.95 -0.99 24.47
N ALA A 472 -0.29 -0.86 23.98
CA ALA A 472 -0.97 0.42 23.93
C ALA A 472 -1.01 1.06 25.32
N LEU A 473 -0.55 2.31 25.43
CA LEU A 473 -0.33 2.95 26.73
C LEU A 473 -1.66 3.25 27.41
N ASN A 474 -1.86 2.73 28.62
CA ASN A 474 -3.18 2.64 29.23
C ASN A 474 -3.64 3.94 29.88
N ILE A 475 -3.00 4.38 30.99
CA ILE A 475 -3.23 5.68 31.64
C ILE A 475 -2.09 6.63 31.26
N ALA A 476 -2.10 7.08 30.01
CA ALA A 476 -1.01 7.85 29.41
C ALA A 476 -1.32 9.34 29.15
N GLY A 477 -2.44 9.85 29.67
CA GLY A 477 -2.79 11.27 29.57
C GLY A 477 -3.45 11.69 28.26
N HIS A 478 -4.37 10.88 27.74
CA HIS A 478 -5.14 11.21 26.54
C HIS A 478 -5.92 12.53 26.68
N ASP A 479 -5.81 13.41 25.68
CA ASP A 479 -6.31 14.79 25.69
C ASP A 479 -7.85 14.94 25.66
N LYS A 480 -8.59 13.91 25.24
CA LYS A 480 -10.06 13.90 25.15
C LYS A 480 -10.74 13.35 26.40
N TYR A 481 -9.98 12.77 27.34
CA TYR A 481 -10.53 12.08 28.50
C TYR A 481 -10.01 12.66 29.82
N PRO A 482 -10.77 12.51 30.92
CA PRO A 482 -10.28 12.92 32.24
C PRO A 482 -8.97 12.18 32.62
N PRO A 483 -8.07 12.82 33.40
CA PRO A 483 -6.88 12.15 33.93
C PRO A 483 -7.24 10.86 34.68
N GLY A 484 -6.43 9.81 34.50
CA GLY A 484 -6.68 8.50 35.10
C GLY A 484 -7.56 7.56 34.27
N THR A 485 -8.02 8.00 33.09
CA THR A 485 -8.79 7.14 32.18
C THR A 485 -7.89 6.11 31.52
N ARG A 486 -8.30 4.83 31.57
CA ARG A 486 -7.71 3.74 30.81
C ARG A 486 -8.14 3.82 29.34
N HIS A 487 -7.18 3.89 28.44
CA HIS A 487 -7.43 4.02 26.99
C HIS A 487 -6.35 3.32 26.14
N GLY A 488 -5.67 2.29 26.67
CA GLY A 488 -4.65 1.56 25.91
C GLY A 488 -5.25 0.64 24.85
N TYR A 489 -5.69 1.17 23.72
CA TYR A 489 -6.42 0.41 22.71
C TYR A 489 -5.56 -0.10 21.55
N ALA A 490 -5.80 -1.35 21.12
CA ALA A 490 -5.09 -1.92 19.99
C ALA A 490 -5.51 -1.25 18.68
N ALA A 491 -6.78 -1.35 18.26
CA ALA A 491 -7.10 -0.84 16.92
C ALA A 491 -8.59 -0.57 16.64
N SER A 492 -8.81 0.42 15.77
CA SER A 492 -10.08 0.72 15.13
C SER A 492 -10.03 0.39 13.64
N ILE A 493 -10.73 -0.66 13.22
CA ILE A 493 -10.62 -1.22 11.86
C ILE A 493 -11.86 -0.97 11.02
N GLY A 494 -11.65 -0.43 9.83
CA GLY A 494 -12.64 -0.26 8.77
C GLY A 494 -12.03 -0.60 7.40
N GLY A 495 -12.83 -0.45 6.35
CA GLY A 495 -12.45 -0.84 4.99
C GLY A 495 -13.70 -1.10 4.14
N ASP A 496 -13.80 -0.59 2.91
CA ASP A 496 -14.83 -1.06 1.96
C ASP A 496 -14.71 -2.57 1.80
N ILE A 497 -13.48 -3.08 1.63
CA ILE A 497 -13.15 -4.48 1.81
C ILE A 497 -11.71 -4.66 2.33
N ALA A 498 -11.54 -5.28 3.50
CA ALA A 498 -10.26 -5.30 4.21
C ALA A 498 -9.96 -6.64 4.88
N SER A 499 -8.70 -7.07 4.85
CA SER A 499 -8.20 -8.28 5.53
C SER A 499 -7.32 -7.95 6.72
N PHE A 500 -7.59 -8.57 7.87
CA PHE A 500 -6.81 -8.49 9.10
C PHE A 500 -6.50 -9.91 9.57
N HIS A 501 -5.28 -10.39 9.30
CA HIS A 501 -4.98 -11.79 9.55
C HIS A 501 -3.55 -12.10 9.97
N HIS A 502 -3.39 -13.20 10.70
CA HIS A 502 -2.12 -13.64 11.27
C HIS A 502 -1.42 -12.58 12.15
N ASN A 503 -2.16 -11.63 12.71
CA ASN A 503 -1.61 -10.60 13.58
C ASN A 503 -1.57 -11.07 15.05
N LEU A 504 -0.68 -10.47 15.84
CA LEU A 504 -0.65 -10.61 17.30
C LEU A 504 -1.06 -9.28 17.94
N LEU A 505 -2.11 -9.29 18.75
CA LEU A 505 -2.55 -8.17 19.57
C LEU A 505 -2.31 -8.55 21.02
N ALA A 506 -1.36 -7.91 21.69
CA ALA A 506 -0.95 -8.32 23.02
C ALA A 506 -0.87 -7.13 23.97
N HIS A 507 -1.27 -7.31 25.22
CA HIS A 507 -1.02 -6.30 26.26
C HIS A 507 -1.73 -4.96 25.97
N CYS A 508 -2.95 -5.02 25.43
CA CYS A 508 -3.79 -3.84 25.16
C CYS A 508 -5.08 -3.90 26.00
N GLU A 509 -5.42 -2.81 26.70
CA GLU A 509 -6.63 -2.68 27.52
C GLU A 509 -7.91 -3.08 26.76
N GLY A 510 -7.99 -2.75 25.47
CA GLY A 510 -9.20 -2.97 24.68
C GLY A 510 -9.07 -2.84 23.17
N ARG A 511 -10.22 -2.93 22.49
CA ARG A 511 -10.36 -2.80 21.02
C ARG A 511 -9.50 -3.79 20.23
N ASN A 512 -9.66 -5.07 20.56
CA ASN A 512 -8.90 -6.16 19.98
C ASN A 512 -9.78 -7.02 19.04
N TRP A 513 -10.65 -6.48 18.17
CA TRP A 513 -10.64 -5.24 17.41
C TRP A 513 -11.85 -4.31 17.67
N SER A 514 -11.74 -3.00 17.49
CA SER A 514 -12.94 -2.15 17.33
C SER A 514 -13.36 -2.11 15.86
N LEU A 515 -14.51 -2.68 15.53
CA LEU A 515 -15.12 -2.65 14.20
C LEU A 515 -15.73 -1.27 13.94
N ALA A 516 -15.20 -0.60 12.93
CA ALA A 516 -15.48 0.79 12.59
C ALA A 516 -15.82 0.92 11.09
N GLY A 517 -16.80 0.15 10.62
CA GLY A 517 -17.21 0.10 9.21
C GLY A 517 -17.71 1.43 8.65
N GLY A 518 -18.25 2.31 9.49
CA GLY A 518 -18.72 3.63 9.09
C GLY A 518 -19.97 3.56 8.20
N LEU A 519 -20.20 4.63 7.43
CA LEU A 519 -21.32 4.75 6.50
C LEU A 519 -20.81 5.05 5.09
N ASP A 520 -21.50 4.55 4.06
CA ASP A 520 -21.22 4.85 2.66
C ASP A 520 -21.72 6.25 2.24
N GLY A 521 -21.52 6.60 0.97
CA GLY A 521 -21.95 7.88 0.41
C GLY A 521 -23.47 8.13 0.47
N ALA A 522 -24.28 7.07 0.57
CA ALA A 522 -25.73 7.11 0.69
C ALA A 522 -26.22 7.05 2.15
N GLY A 523 -25.30 6.91 3.12
CA GLY A 523 -25.61 6.86 4.55
C GLY A 523 -25.98 5.47 5.07
N PHE A 524 -25.72 4.40 4.30
CA PHE A 524 -25.90 3.02 4.73
C PHE A 524 -24.65 2.52 5.45
N PHE A 525 -24.80 1.60 6.40
CA PHE A 525 -23.67 0.92 7.02
C PHE A 525 -22.72 0.34 5.96
N ALA A 526 -21.44 0.68 6.09
CA ALA A 526 -20.39 0.23 5.21
C ALA A 526 -19.49 -0.79 5.88
N GLY A 527 -18.66 -1.41 5.06
CA GLY A 527 -17.49 -2.15 5.46
C GLY A 527 -17.62 -3.66 5.39
N ARG A 528 -16.70 -4.28 4.65
CA ARG A 528 -16.58 -5.74 4.49
C ARG A 528 -15.25 -6.19 5.11
N LEU A 529 -15.31 -6.72 6.32
CA LEU A 529 -14.12 -7.00 7.13
C LEU A 529 -13.85 -8.51 7.20
N ASP A 530 -12.66 -8.92 6.76
CA ASP A 530 -12.16 -10.29 6.83
C ASP A 530 -11.16 -10.42 7.97
N ILE A 531 -11.56 -11.05 9.07
CA ILE A 531 -10.78 -11.09 10.30
C ILE A 531 -10.56 -12.55 10.69
N PHE A 532 -9.36 -13.06 10.44
CA PHE A 532 -9.08 -14.48 10.68
C PHE A 532 -7.68 -14.76 11.18
N ASN A 533 -7.53 -15.86 11.91
CA ASN A 533 -6.22 -16.34 12.39
C ASN A 533 -5.38 -15.31 13.17
N ASN A 534 -6.02 -14.33 13.80
CA ASN A 534 -5.33 -13.42 14.72
C ASN A 534 -5.18 -14.05 16.10
N VAL A 535 -4.12 -13.69 16.81
CA VAL A 535 -3.88 -14.05 18.22
C VAL A 535 -4.08 -12.81 19.08
N VAL A 536 -4.90 -12.91 20.12
CA VAL A 536 -5.15 -11.84 21.08
C VAL A 536 -4.74 -12.30 22.47
N TYR A 537 -3.91 -11.52 23.16
CA TYR A 537 -3.34 -11.88 24.46
C TYR A 537 -3.42 -10.74 25.49
N ASN A 538 -3.76 -11.10 26.73
CA ASN A 538 -3.70 -10.22 27.91
C ASN A 538 -4.37 -8.85 27.72
N TRP A 539 -5.67 -8.85 27.43
CA TRP A 539 -6.47 -7.63 27.39
C TRP A 539 -6.98 -7.23 28.77
N GLY A 540 -7.48 -6.00 28.91
CA GLY A 540 -8.15 -5.51 30.12
C GLY A 540 -9.66 -5.72 30.08
N GLY A 541 -10.41 -4.61 29.96
CA GLY A 541 -11.87 -4.59 30.03
C GLY A 541 -12.63 -4.79 28.71
N ARG A 542 -11.94 -4.92 27.56
CA ARG A 542 -12.61 -4.96 26.25
C ARG A 542 -11.87 -5.87 25.24
N THR A 543 -12.64 -6.50 24.34
CA THR A 543 -12.13 -7.38 23.25
C THR A 543 -12.58 -6.86 21.89
N THR A 544 -13.11 -7.70 20.98
CA THR A 544 -13.68 -7.23 19.72
C THR A 544 -15.09 -6.70 19.93
N ASP A 545 -15.39 -5.51 19.43
CA ASP A 545 -16.73 -4.92 19.46
C ASP A 545 -16.95 -3.89 18.34
N GLY A 546 -18.17 -3.42 18.14
CA GLY A 546 -18.51 -2.41 17.13
C GLY A 546 -19.33 -2.97 15.96
N GLY A 547 -19.29 -2.29 14.82
CA GLY A 547 -20.17 -2.55 13.68
C GLY A 547 -19.52 -2.36 12.31
N ALA A 548 -19.85 -3.25 11.37
CA ALA A 548 -19.59 -3.11 9.94
C ALA A 548 -20.68 -3.85 9.14
N HIS A 549 -20.78 -3.57 7.83
CA HIS A 549 -21.82 -4.14 6.98
C HIS A 549 -21.81 -5.67 6.93
N GLU A 550 -20.64 -6.25 6.64
CA GLU A 550 -20.41 -7.69 6.55
C GLU A 550 -19.06 -8.07 7.17
N VAL A 551 -19.04 -9.00 8.11
CA VAL A 551 -17.82 -9.39 8.83
C VAL A 551 -17.64 -10.90 8.77
N ASN A 552 -16.56 -11.35 8.14
CA ASN A 552 -16.05 -12.72 8.31
C ASN A 552 -15.11 -12.72 9.53
N PHE A 553 -15.41 -13.54 10.53
CA PHE A 553 -14.66 -13.63 11.79
C PHE A 553 -14.31 -15.09 12.11
N VAL A 554 -13.15 -15.55 11.63
CA VAL A 554 -12.85 -16.98 11.49
C VAL A 554 -11.57 -17.40 12.22
N ASN A 555 -11.61 -18.44 13.04
CA ASN A 555 -10.42 -19.08 13.62
C ASN A 555 -9.44 -18.13 14.35
N ASN A 556 -9.95 -17.11 15.06
CA ASN A 556 -9.14 -16.24 15.91
C ASN A 556 -8.93 -16.88 17.30
N TYR A 557 -7.72 -16.72 17.85
CA TYR A 557 -7.30 -17.31 19.13
C TYR A 557 -7.17 -16.23 20.21
N TYR A 558 -8.02 -16.30 21.24
CA TYR A 558 -7.98 -15.40 22.39
C TYR A 558 -7.39 -16.13 23.59
N LYS A 559 -6.30 -15.60 24.14
CA LYS A 559 -5.67 -16.12 25.34
C LYS A 559 -5.80 -15.12 26.48
N PRO A 560 -6.68 -15.37 27.47
CA PRO A 560 -6.72 -14.53 28.67
C PRO A 560 -5.36 -14.46 29.33
N GLY A 561 -4.98 -13.26 29.77
CA GLY A 561 -3.78 -13.04 30.57
C GLY A 561 -4.12 -12.45 31.94
N PRO A 562 -3.10 -12.13 32.75
CA PRO A 562 -3.29 -11.63 34.11
C PRO A 562 -4.10 -10.34 34.25
N ALA A 563 -4.21 -9.50 33.22
CA ALA A 563 -5.07 -8.30 33.22
C ALA A 563 -6.53 -8.60 32.83
N SER A 564 -6.79 -9.78 32.26
CA SER A 564 -8.06 -10.08 31.59
C SER A 564 -9.20 -10.32 32.57
N HIS A 565 -10.24 -9.49 32.43
CA HIS A 565 -11.46 -9.57 33.24
C HIS A 565 -12.74 -9.45 32.40
N HIS A 566 -12.63 -9.30 31.09
CA HIS A 566 -13.73 -9.38 30.14
C HIS A 566 -13.67 -10.67 29.31
N PHE A 567 -14.73 -11.47 29.29
CA PHE A 567 -14.72 -12.81 28.65
C PHE A 567 -15.79 -12.95 27.57
N ARG A 568 -15.70 -12.11 26.53
CA ARG A 568 -16.37 -12.31 25.23
C ARG A 568 -15.39 -12.10 24.10
N ILE A 569 -15.56 -12.81 22.99
CA ILE A 569 -14.71 -12.64 21.81
C ILE A 569 -15.19 -11.45 21.00
N LEU A 570 -16.49 -11.42 20.65
CA LEU A 570 -17.12 -10.40 19.82
C LEU A 570 -18.40 -9.86 20.47
N THR A 571 -18.53 -8.54 20.57
CA THR A 571 -19.78 -7.86 20.92
C THR A 571 -20.24 -6.96 19.75
N ALA A 572 -21.20 -7.43 18.96
CA ALA A 572 -21.77 -6.66 17.86
C ALA A 572 -22.57 -5.45 18.39
N GLN A 573 -22.27 -4.25 17.90
CA GLN A 573 -22.97 -3.02 18.33
C GLN A 573 -23.87 -2.54 17.20
N TYR A 574 -25.18 -2.74 17.36
CA TYR A 574 -26.18 -2.30 16.38
C TYR A 574 -26.54 -0.85 16.63
N GLU A 575 -26.27 0.00 15.64
CA GLU A 575 -26.63 1.41 15.67
C GLU A 575 -27.81 1.63 14.69
N ASN A 576 -28.70 2.58 14.97
CA ASN A 576 -29.95 2.77 14.20
C ASN A 576 -29.70 3.53 12.87
N PHE A 577 -28.73 3.11 12.06
CA PHE A 577 -28.48 3.63 10.72
C PHE A 577 -29.07 2.71 9.64
N PRO A 578 -29.37 3.23 8.42
CA PRO A 578 -29.79 2.43 7.28
C PRO A 578 -28.76 1.33 6.91
N GLY A 579 -29.23 0.24 6.31
CA GLY A 579 -28.40 -0.89 5.90
C GLY A 579 -28.40 -2.04 6.91
N THR A 580 -27.46 -2.97 6.72
CA THR A 580 -27.33 -4.16 7.58
C THR A 580 -25.96 -4.21 8.22
N GLN A 581 -25.86 -4.86 9.37
CA GLN A 581 -24.60 -5.25 10.02
C GLN A 581 -24.64 -6.76 10.29
N ARG A 582 -23.87 -7.57 9.56
CA ARG A 582 -24.00 -9.03 9.62
C ARG A 582 -22.65 -9.71 9.80
N TYR A 583 -22.65 -10.87 10.45
CA TYR A 583 -21.42 -11.52 10.91
C TYR A 583 -21.42 -13.03 10.63
N TYR A 584 -20.35 -13.52 10.02
CA TYR A 584 -20.01 -14.94 9.89
C TYR A 584 -18.95 -15.26 10.94
N PHE A 585 -19.34 -15.96 12.02
CA PHE A 585 -18.48 -16.17 13.20
C PHE A 585 -18.26 -17.66 13.45
N VAL A 586 -17.08 -18.18 13.10
CA VAL A 586 -16.80 -19.63 13.13
C VAL A 586 -15.39 -19.95 13.62
N GLY A 587 -15.26 -21.02 14.42
CA GLY A 587 -13.98 -21.62 14.79
C GLY A 587 -13.09 -20.79 15.72
N ASN A 588 -13.63 -19.73 16.33
CA ASN A 588 -12.90 -18.89 17.28
C ASN A 588 -12.76 -19.59 18.63
N VAL A 589 -11.65 -19.35 19.33
CA VAL A 589 -11.35 -19.94 20.64
C VAL A 589 -11.02 -18.83 21.64
N MET A 590 -11.50 -18.97 22.87
CA MET A 590 -10.99 -18.27 24.03
C MET A 590 -10.50 -19.31 25.04
N GLU A 591 -9.18 -19.39 25.25
CA GLU A 591 -8.56 -20.36 26.13
C GLU A 591 -9.18 -20.29 27.54
N GLY A 592 -9.59 -21.45 28.07
CA GLY A 592 -10.25 -21.55 29.38
C GLY A 592 -11.74 -21.17 29.41
N HIS A 593 -12.31 -20.59 28.34
CA HIS A 593 -13.70 -20.10 28.33
C HIS A 593 -14.56 -20.68 27.20
N TYR A 594 -14.08 -20.63 25.95
CA TYR A 594 -14.84 -21.03 24.76
C TYR A 594 -13.99 -21.84 23.80
N GLN A 595 -14.52 -22.98 23.38
CA GLN A 595 -13.96 -23.82 22.32
C GLN A 595 -14.72 -23.63 21.00
N THR A 596 -14.22 -24.23 19.92
CA THR A 596 -14.81 -24.11 18.58
C THR A 596 -16.27 -24.57 18.49
N ASN A 597 -16.73 -25.43 19.39
CA ASN A 597 -18.12 -25.88 19.49
C ASN A 597 -19.02 -25.00 20.40
N GLN A 598 -18.51 -23.88 20.92
CA GLN A 598 -19.22 -22.96 21.85
C GLN A 598 -19.36 -21.54 21.28
N GLN A 599 -19.47 -21.39 19.95
CA GLN A 599 -19.47 -20.08 19.28
C GLN A 599 -20.57 -19.12 19.75
N GLU A 600 -21.79 -19.62 20.00
CA GLU A 600 -22.90 -18.79 20.48
C GLU A 600 -22.62 -18.14 21.84
N ALA A 601 -21.96 -18.88 22.74
CA ALA A 601 -21.60 -18.35 24.05
C ALA A 601 -20.41 -17.39 23.99
N ALA A 602 -19.65 -17.36 22.89
CA ALA A 602 -18.48 -16.49 22.71
C ALA A 602 -18.83 -15.10 22.17
N ARG A 603 -20.03 -14.92 21.60
CA ARG A 603 -20.49 -13.67 20.95
C ARG A 603 -21.68 -13.04 21.68
N ALA A 604 -21.78 -11.72 21.62
CA ALA A 604 -22.88 -10.96 22.21
C ALA A 604 -23.28 -9.81 21.27
N TYR A 605 -24.37 -9.11 21.61
CA TYR A 605 -24.74 -7.88 20.92
C TYR A 605 -25.34 -6.84 21.87
N THR A 606 -25.21 -5.57 21.50
CA THR A 606 -25.93 -4.45 22.09
C THR A 606 -26.81 -3.78 21.04
N GLY A 607 -28.04 -3.44 21.39
CA GLY A 607 -29.06 -3.01 20.42
C GLY A 607 -29.78 -4.19 19.76
N THR A 608 -30.60 -3.92 18.74
CA THR A 608 -31.40 -4.93 18.05
C THR A 608 -31.28 -4.75 16.53
N PRO A 609 -30.91 -5.77 15.76
CA PRO A 609 -30.92 -5.70 14.30
C PRO A 609 -32.35 -5.49 13.79
N GLN A 610 -32.55 -4.60 12.82
CA GLN A 610 -33.87 -4.29 12.29
C GLN A 610 -34.05 -4.84 10.87
N GLY A 611 -34.89 -5.87 10.73
CA GLY A 611 -35.31 -6.38 9.42
C GLY A 611 -34.33 -7.33 8.73
N TYR A 612 -33.31 -7.84 9.42
CA TYR A 612 -32.36 -8.83 8.90
C TYR A 612 -31.79 -9.73 10.00
N GLU A 613 -31.27 -10.90 9.61
CA GLU A 613 -30.58 -11.82 10.53
C GLU A 613 -29.14 -11.36 10.78
N PRO A 614 -28.73 -11.24 12.07
CA PRO A 614 -27.40 -10.74 12.43
C PRO A 614 -26.27 -11.72 12.08
N TRP A 615 -26.57 -13.01 12.07
CA TRP A 615 -25.56 -14.07 11.90
C TRP A 615 -25.76 -14.79 10.56
N SER A 616 -24.64 -15.09 9.90
CA SER A 616 -24.61 -15.90 8.67
C SER A 616 -23.98 -17.27 8.96
N ASP A 617 -24.46 -18.31 8.27
CA ASP A 617 -23.88 -19.65 8.29
C ASP A 617 -22.82 -19.87 7.19
N ALA A 618 -22.62 -18.89 6.32
CA ALA A 618 -21.62 -18.88 5.25
C ALA A 618 -20.85 -17.56 5.22
N PRO A 619 -19.57 -17.56 4.77
CA PRO A 619 -18.82 -16.34 4.56
C PRO A 619 -19.49 -15.45 3.50
N PHE A 620 -19.37 -14.14 3.66
CA PHE A 620 -19.98 -13.16 2.73
C PHE A 620 -19.18 -13.02 1.43
N PHE A 621 -17.86 -13.14 1.53
CA PHE A 621 -16.89 -13.00 0.44
C PHE A 621 -15.66 -13.90 0.73
N PRO A 622 -14.85 -14.26 -0.29
CA PRO A 622 -13.66 -15.09 -0.10
C PRO A 622 -12.57 -14.35 0.68
N SER A 623 -11.74 -15.07 1.45
CA SER A 623 -10.66 -14.42 2.23
C SER A 623 -9.42 -14.05 1.43
N CYS A 624 -9.26 -14.61 0.22
CA CYS A 624 -8.09 -14.40 -0.63
C CYS A 624 -6.75 -14.69 0.09
N ALA A 625 -6.76 -15.67 0.98
CA ALA A 625 -5.64 -16.08 1.83
C ALA A 625 -5.86 -17.52 2.31
N ALA A 626 -4.79 -18.20 2.70
CA ALA A 626 -4.92 -19.49 3.38
C ALA A 626 -5.46 -19.29 4.81
N ILE A 627 -6.49 -20.06 5.18
CA ILE A 627 -7.03 -20.10 6.54
C ILE A 627 -6.58 -21.38 7.24
N ASP A 628 -5.80 -21.22 8.29
CA ASP A 628 -5.40 -22.30 9.18
C ASP A 628 -6.48 -22.60 10.23
N GLY A 629 -6.49 -23.86 10.70
CA GLY A 629 -7.20 -24.20 11.94
C GLY A 629 -6.63 -23.40 13.12
N VAL A 630 -7.51 -22.94 14.02
CA VAL A 630 -7.20 -21.96 15.08
C VAL A 630 -5.95 -22.28 15.92
N THR A 631 -5.68 -23.54 16.24
CA THR A 631 -4.48 -23.94 17.00
C THR A 631 -3.20 -23.93 16.16
N ASN A 632 -3.26 -24.27 14.87
CA ASN A 632 -2.10 -24.14 13.98
C ASN A 632 -1.80 -22.66 13.71
N ALA A 633 -2.85 -21.86 13.50
CA ALA A 633 -2.75 -20.42 13.33
C ALA A 633 -2.03 -19.75 14.52
N TYR A 634 -2.42 -20.07 15.76
CA TYR A 634 -1.74 -19.60 16.97
C TYR A 634 -0.22 -19.83 16.92
N LYS A 635 0.20 -21.03 16.51
CA LYS A 635 1.63 -21.40 16.43
C LYS A 635 2.35 -20.69 15.30
N LYS A 636 1.72 -20.58 14.14
CA LYS A 636 2.29 -19.87 12.98
C LYS A 636 2.47 -18.39 13.26
N VAL A 637 1.45 -17.72 13.82
CA VAL A 637 1.54 -16.30 14.21
C VAL A 637 2.71 -16.07 15.15
N LEU A 638 2.82 -16.83 16.24
CA LEU A 638 3.93 -16.64 17.19
C LEU A 638 5.31 -17.02 16.67
N SER A 639 5.39 -17.64 15.47
CA SER A 639 6.65 -17.95 14.81
C SER A 639 7.08 -16.90 13.79
N ASP A 640 6.15 -16.06 13.30
CA ASP A 640 6.32 -15.24 12.10
C ASP A 640 5.49 -13.96 12.13
N VAL A 641 5.52 -13.24 13.27
CA VAL A 641 4.81 -11.97 13.48
C VAL A 641 5.76 -10.86 13.84
N GLY A 642 5.40 -9.63 13.47
CA GLY A 642 6.14 -8.42 13.78
C GLY A 642 7.36 -8.22 12.88
N CYS A 643 8.13 -7.17 13.16
CA CYS A 643 9.40 -6.89 12.50
C CYS A 643 10.44 -7.93 12.92
N ASN A 644 10.51 -9.03 12.16
CA ASN A 644 11.45 -10.12 12.37
C ASN A 644 12.65 -10.09 11.40
N GLN A 645 12.67 -9.16 10.43
CA GLN A 645 13.81 -8.81 9.59
C GLN A 645 14.23 -7.34 9.80
N PRO A 646 15.54 -7.02 9.78
CA PRO A 646 16.69 -7.92 9.63
C PRO A 646 16.95 -8.83 10.85
N GLN A 647 16.28 -8.56 11.97
CA GLN A 647 16.24 -9.42 13.15
C GLN A 647 15.03 -9.04 13.99
N ILE A 648 14.60 -9.88 14.92
CA ILE A 648 13.62 -9.51 15.96
C ILE A 648 14.29 -8.74 17.10
N ASP A 649 13.57 -7.81 17.76
CA ASP A 649 14.08 -7.10 18.94
C ASP A 649 13.73 -7.82 20.26
N ASN A 650 14.29 -7.36 21.39
CA ASN A 650 14.04 -7.94 22.71
C ASN A 650 12.59 -7.71 23.16
N HIS A 651 12.00 -6.56 22.82
CA HIS A 651 10.59 -6.28 23.13
C HIS A 651 9.65 -7.29 22.48
N ASP A 652 9.73 -7.47 21.16
CA ASP A 652 8.85 -8.39 20.43
C ASP A 652 9.11 -9.83 20.90
N THR A 653 10.38 -10.18 21.16
CA THR A 653 10.74 -11.47 21.76
C THR A 653 10.08 -11.67 23.14
N ARG A 654 10.04 -10.63 24.00
CA ARG A 654 9.34 -10.67 25.30
C ARG A 654 7.86 -10.89 25.11
N VAL A 655 7.20 -10.06 24.29
CA VAL A 655 5.74 -10.11 24.06
C VAL A 655 5.31 -11.48 23.52
N ILE A 656 6.06 -12.05 22.56
CA ILE A 656 5.80 -13.40 22.04
C ILE A 656 5.98 -14.44 23.15
N THR A 657 7.05 -14.35 23.94
CA THR A 657 7.33 -15.29 25.04
C THR A 657 6.26 -15.24 26.13
N GLU A 658 5.80 -14.04 26.48
CA GLU A 658 4.72 -13.82 27.44
C GLU A 658 3.40 -14.39 26.93
N THR A 659 3.12 -14.20 25.63
CA THR A 659 1.95 -14.82 24.97
C THR A 659 2.02 -16.34 24.99
N LEU A 660 3.20 -16.93 24.73
CA LEU A 660 3.40 -18.38 24.80
C LEU A 660 3.17 -18.91 26.22
N ASN A 661 3.73 -18.24 27.22
CA ASN A 661 3.73 -18.72 28.61
C ASN A 661 2.45 -18.34 29.38
N GLY A 662 1.64 -17.39 28.88
CA GLY A 662 0.53 -16.82 29.65
C GLY A 662 1.03 -16.00 30.84
N THR A 663 2.17 -15.31 30.69
CA THR A 663 2.83 -14.52 31.73
C THR A 663 2.92 -13.04 31.37
N PHE A 664 3.48 -12.25 32.28
CA PHE A 664 3.77 -10.83 32.08
C PHE A 664 5.00 -10.47 32.93
N THR A 665 5.75 -9.44 32.53
CA THR A 665 6.97 -9.00 33.23
C THR A 665 6.77 -7.65 33.92
N HIS A 666 6.03 -6.73 33.29
CA HIS A 666 5.95 -5.33 33.72
C HIS A 666 4.54 -4.95 34.16
N TYR A 667 4.43 -3.89 34.96
CA TYR A 667 3.17 -3.33 35.42
C TYR A 667 3.04 -1.89 34.91
N GLY A 668 1.82 -1.43 34.67
CA GLY A 668 1.56 -0.01 34.49
C GLY A 668 1.93 0.78 35.74
N SER A 669 2.75 1.84 35.59
CA SER A 669 3.25 2.62 36.73
C SER A 669 2.17 3.46 37.44
N VAL A 670 1.04 3.71 36.79
CA VAL A 670 -0.08 4.49 37.32
C VAL A 670 -1.26 3.59 37.65
N SER A 671 -1.66 2.74 36.70
CA SER A 671 -2.80 1.83 36.80
C SER A 671 -2.53 0.65 37.75
N GLY A 672 -1.28 0.20 37.84
CA GLY A 672 -0.90 -1.04 38.51
C GLY A 672 -1.33 -2.30 37.76
N ASP A 673 -1.80 -2.17 36.52
CA ASP A 673 -2.34 -3.30 35.76
C ASP A 673 -1.20 -4.19 35.21
N PRO A 674 -1.35 -5.53 35.29
CA PRO A 674 -0.29 -6.47 34.92
C PRO A 674 -0.14 -6.58 33.39
N GLY A 675 0.99 -6.13 32.88
CA GLY A 675 1.31 -6.15 31.46
C GLY A 675 0.51 -5.14 30.64
N LEU A 676 -0.04 -4.07 31.24
CA LEU A 676 -0.64 -2.94 30.52
C LEU A 676 0.13 -1.68 30.93
N PRO A 677 1.18 -1.28 30.19
CA PRO A 677 2.02 -0.14 30.57
C PRO A 677 1.27 1.19 30.45
N ASP A 678 1.59 2.15 31.31
CA ASP A 678 1.07 3.52 31.26
C ASP A 678 2.06 4.49 30.59
N SER A 679 3.33 4.09 30.52
CA SER A 679 4.42 4.76 29.80
C SER A 679 5.34 3.70 29.21
N GLN A 680 5.99 3.99 28.08
CA GLN A 680 7.06 3.14 27.57
C GLN A 680 8.18 2.88 28.61
N ASN A 681 8.35 3.79 29.57
CA ASN A 681 9.36 3.62 30.63
C ASN A 681 9.05 2.44 31.57
N ASP A 682 7.78 2.03 31.68
CA ASP A 682 7.37 0.89 32.52
C ASP A 682 7.98 -0.43 32.03
N VAL A 683 8.26 -0.50 30.72
CA VAL A 683 8.76 -1.66 30.01
C VAL A 683 10.21 -1.50 29.53
N GLY A 684 10.89 -0.45 30.01
CA GLY A 684 12.31 -0.18 29.74
C GLY A 684 12.60 0.81 28.61
N GLY A 685 11.56 1.31 27.91
CA GLY A 685 11.68 2.23 26.79
C GLY A 685 12.31 1.59 25.54
N TRP A 686 12.80 2.43 24.63
CA TRP A 686 13.50 1.95 23.43
C TRP A 686 14.82 1.27 23.79
N GLU A 687 15.07 0.11 23.16
CA GLU A 687 16.36 -0.56 23.23
C GLU A 687 17.51 0.30 22.70
N ASN A 688 18.75 -0.16 22.90
CA ASN A 688 19.87 0.40 22.17
C ASN A 688 19.78 0.00 20.68
N TYR A 689 19.45 0.98 19.84
CA TYR A 689 19.45 0.92 18.37
C TYR A 689 20.69 1.66 17.84
N PRO A 690 21.87 1.02 17.80
CA PRO A 690 23.08 1.67 17.32
C PRO A 690 22.92 2.07 15.85
N THR A 691 23.49 3.22 15.48
CA THR A 691 23.61 3.61 14.08
C THR A 691 24.57 2.65 13.37
N VAL A 692 24.06 1.97 12.35
CA VAL A 692 24.86 1.12 11.47
C VAL A 692 24.65 1.61 10.05
N SER A 693 25.72 1.87 9.32
CA SER A 693 25.65 2.30 7.91
C SER A 693 26.29 1.26 7.01
N ARG A 694 25.73 1.08 5.82
CA ARG A 694 26.34 0.29 4.74
C ARG A 694 27.65 0.98 4.29
N PRO A 695 28.66 0.21 3.86
CA PRO A 695 29.85 0.79 3.27
C PRO A 695 29.52 1.41 1.89
N PRO A 696 30.27 2.43 1.42
CA PRO A 696 29.97 3.13 0.18
C PRO A 696 30.00 2.27 -1.10
N ASP A 697 30.69 1.14 -1.05
CA ASP A 697 30.83 0.15 -2.14
C ASP A 697 29.84 -1.02 -2.00
N TRP A 698 28.83 -0.89 -1.14
CA TRP A 698 27.79 -1.91 -0.97
C TRP A 698 26.89 -2.05 -2.20
N ASP A 699 26.55 -0.91 -2.80
CA ASP A 699 25.67 -0.70 -3.95
C ASP A 699 26.26 0.54 -4.65
N THR A 700 27.05 0.32 -5.69
CA THR A 700 27.98 1.32 -6.23
C THR A 700 27.30 2.30 -7.18
N ASP A 701 26.30 1.86 -7.93
CA ASP A 701 25.53 2.70 -8.85
C ASP A 701 24.23 3.26 -8.23
N ASN A 702 23.86 2.80 -7.04
CA ASN A 702 22.70 3.26 -6.26
C ASN A 702 21.36 2.88 -6.88
N ASP A 703 21.29 1.74 -7.54
CA ASP A 703 20.08 1.18 -8.13
C ASP A 703 19.24 0.38 -7.11
N GLY A 704 19.76 0.18 -5.90
CA GLY A 704 19.12 -0.53 -4.79
C GLY A 704 19.46 -2.01 -4.68
N LEU A 705 20.23 -2.55 -5.62
CA LEU A 705 20.82 -3.88 -5.56
C LEU A 705 22.24 -3.78 -5.01
N PRO A 706 22.64 -4.67 -4.08
CA PRO A 706 24.02 -4.69 -3.66
C PRO A 706 24.90 -5.36 -4.71
N ASN A 707 26.15 -4.89 -4.88
CA ASN A 707 27.09 -5.41 -5.88
C ASN A 707 27.19 -6.95 -5.87
N TRP A 708 27.16 -7.57 -4.68
CA TRP A 708 27.24 -9.03 -4.57
C TRP A 708 26.01 -9.76 -5.13
N TRP A 709 24.81 -9.16 -5.07
CA TRP A 709 23.59 -9.72 -5.64
C TRP A 709 23.66 -9.66 -7.15
N GLU A 710 24.07 -8.52 -7.68
CA GLU A 710 24.24 -8.29 -9.11
C GLU A 710 25.30 -9.21 -9.71
N GLU A 711 26.46 -9.36 -9.05
CA GLU A 711 27.51 -10.29 -9.47
C GLU A 711 27.01 -11.75 -9.56
N ILE A 712 26.13 -12.17 -8.64
CA ILE A 712 25.55 -13.52 -8.65
C ILE A 712 24.55 -13.70 -9.80
N HIS A 713 23.76 -12.67 -10.11
CA HIS A 713 22.73 -12.71 -11.15
C HIS A 713 23.24 -12.26 -12.54
N GLY A 714 24.49 -11.79 -12.63
CA GLY A 714 25.07 -11.29 -13.87
C GLY A 714 24.50 -9.93 -14.32
N LEU A 715 24.12 -9.08 -13.36
CA LEU A 715 23.63 -7.71 -13.57
C LEU A 715 24.81 -6.70 -13.62
N HIS A 716 24.53 -5.40 -13.52
CA HIS A 716 25.51 -4.34 -13.77
C HIS A 716 25.82 -3.46 -12.54
N PRO A 717 26.83 -3.81 -11.71
CA PRO A 717 27.14 -3.10 -10.46
C PRO A 717 27.64 -1.65 -10.59
N ASP A 718 27.73 -1.14 -11.80
CA ASP A 718 28.31 0.16 -12.12
C ASP A 718 27.51 0.88 -13.22
N SER A 719 26.20 0.70 -13.24
CA SER A 719 25.29 1.40 -14.14
C SER A 719 25.42 2.93 -14.00
N ALA A 720 25.04 3.65 -15.05
CA ALA A 720 25.12 5.11 -15.03
C ALA A 720 24.19 5.68 -13.95
N PRO A 721 24.54 6.79 -13.26
CA PRO A 721 23.69 7.36 -12.22
C PRO A 721 22.26 7.64 -12.71
N GLY A 722 21.27 7.07 -12.02
CA GLY A 722 19.85 7.18 -12.35
C GLY A 722 19.37 6.20 -13.44
N ASP A 723 20.23 5.30 -13.91
CA ASP A 723 19.85 4.13 -14.69
C ASP A 723 19.40 3.02 -13.74
N PHE A 724 18.14 2.59 -13.88
CA PHE A 724 17.53 1.51 -13.11
C PHE A 724 17.12 0.35 -14.04
N SER A 725 17.67 0.29 -15.26
CA SER A 725 17.15 -0.59 -16.30
C SER A 725 17.31 -2.09 -15.97
N ASP A 726 18.38 -2.48 -15.28
CA ASP A 726 18.61 -3.84 -14.84
C ASP A 726 17.91 -4.15 -13.51
N SER A 727 17.91 -3.25 -12.52
CA SER A 727 17.08 -3.41 -11.31
C SER A 727 15.57 -3.47 -11.60
N HIS A 728 15.10 -2.82 -12.66
CA HIS A 728 13.71 -2.90 -13.14
C HIS A 728 13.44 -4.04 -14.12
N ALA A 729 14.48 -4.76 -14.57
CA ALA A 729 14.28 -5.86 -15.48
C ALA A 729 13.56 -7.03 -14.78
N ASP A 730 12.82 -7.78 -15.60
CA ASP A 730 12.14 -9.02 -15.25
C ASP A 730 12.57 -10.06 -16.30
N PRO A 731 13.77 -10.65 -16.15
CA PRO A 731 14.36 -11.51 -17.17
C PRO A 731 13.71 -12.90 -17.24
N ASP A 732 13.04 -13.36 -16.19
CA ASP A 732 12.35 -14.66 -16.16
C ASP A 732 10.84 -14.55 -16.44
N GLY A 733 10.30 -13.33 -16.48
CA GLY A 733 8.94 -13.02 -16.90
C GLY A 733 7.89 -13.37 -15.86
N ASP A 734 8.27 -13.43 -14.59
CA ASP A 734 7.37 -13.81 -13.50
C ASP A 734 6.53 -12.62 -12.97
N GLY A 735 6.86 -11.39 -13.38
CA GLY A 735 6.19 -10.14 -13.02
C GLY A 735 6.84 -9.36 -11.88
N TYR A 736 7.91 -9.88 -11.28
CA TYR A 736 8.76 -9.18 -10.32
C TYR A 736 10.00 -8.61 -10.99
N THR A 737 10.41 -7.44 -10.52
CA THR A 737 11.69 -6.83 -10.92
C THR A 737 12.85 -7.47 -10.16
N ASN A 738 14.07 -7.41 -10.71
CA ASN A 738 15.28 -7.87 -10.00
C ASN A 738 15.43 -7.23 -8.59
N LEU A 739 15.03 -5.96 -8.44
CA LEU A 739 14.96 -5.30 -7.14
C LEU A 739 13.97 -6.00 -6.19
N GLU A 740 12.78 -6.34 -6.68
CA GLU A 740 11.77 -7.05 -5.88
C GLU A 740 12.22 -8.44 -5.48
N ASP A 741 12.94 -9.17 -6.35
CA ASP A 741 13.54 -10.45 -6.00
C ASP A 741 14.53 -10.34 -4.84
N TYR A 742 15.38 -9.31 -4.87
CA TYR A 742 16.26 -9.01 -3.76
C TYR A 742 15.47 -8.68 -2.49
N LEU A 743 14.44 -7.83 -2.58
CA LEU A 743 13.60 -7.48 -1.43
C LEU A 743 12.84 -8.68 -0.86
N ASN A 744 12.42 -9.62 -1.72
CA ASN A 744 11.75 -10.85 -1.34
C ASN A 744 12.71 -11.82 -0.65
N TRP A 745 13.95 -11.93 -1.14
CA TRP A 745 15.00 -12.70 -0.48
C TRP A 745 15.33 -12.13 0.91
N MET A 746 15.47 -10.80 1.01
CA MET A 746 15.72 -10.11 2.28
C MET A 746 14.56 -10.23 3.28
N ALA A 747 13.33 -10.44 2.80
CA ALA A 747 12.15 -10.63 3.64
C ALA A 747 12.08 -12.02 4.29
N ALA A 748 12.80 -13.01 3.76
CA ALA A 748 12.89 -14.35 4.33
C ALA A 748 14.09 -14.47 5.27
N PRO A 749 14.08 -15.43 6.23
CA PRO A 749 15.27 -15.74 7.02
C PRO A 749 16.47 -16.09 6.14
N HIS A 750 17.57 -15.35 6.30
CA HIS A 750 18.77 -15.54 5.48
C HIS A 750 20.06 -15.41 6.29
N PHE A 751 21.11 -16.07 5.82
CA PHE A 751 22.44 -16.07 6.45
C PHE A 751 23.57 -16.10 5.44
N ASP A 752 24.76 -15.66 5.86
CA ASP A 752 25.99 -15.88 5.12
C ASP A 752 26.58 -17.27 5.42
N CYS A 753 27.01 -18.00 4.40
CA CYS A 753 27.74 -19.26 4.55
C CYS A 753 29.00 -19.25 3.68
N THR A 754 30.16 -19.31 4.32
CA THR A 754 31.45 -19.43 3.62
C THR A 754 31.69 -20.87 3.18
N ASN A 755 32.17 -21.06 1.94
CA ASN A 755 32.43 -22.37 1.37
C ASN A 755 33.34 -23.22 2.28
N GLY A 756 32.91 -24.46 2.55
CA GLY A 756 33.62 -25.39 3.42
C GLY A 756 33.53 -25.12 4.94
N ILE A 757 32.94 -24.01 5.38
CA ILE A 757 32.71 -23.72 6.81
C ILE A 757 31.25 -24.11 7.16
N PRO A 758 31.03 -25.12 8.02
CA PRO A 758 29.67 -25.47 8.44
C PRO A 758 28.97 -24.30 9.16
N LEU A 759 27.73 -24.03 8.76
CA LEU A 759 26.85 -23.06 9.40
C LEU A 759 25.74 -23.81 10.15
N ASP A 760 25.64 -23.60 11.46
CA ASP A 760 24.61 -24.20 12.32
C ASP A 760 23.48 -23.19 12.58
N ILE A 761 22.25 -23.60 12.29
CA ILE A 761 21.05 -22.76 12.42
C ILE A 761 20.05 -23.47 13.32
N ASP A 762 19.69 -22.85 14.45
CA ASP A 762 18.67 -23.35 15.36
C ASP A 762 17.27 -23.02 14.83
N LEU A 763 16.58 -24.03 14.32
CA LEU A 763 15.29 -23.89 13.64
C LEU A 763 14.15 -23.45 14.58
N ARG A 764 14.32 -23.58 15.89
CA ARG A 764 13.29 -23.18 16.87
C ARG A 764 13.03 -21.68 16.84
N TRP A 765 14.04 -20.88 16.46
CA TRP A 765 13.89 -19.43 16.31
C TRP A 765 12.89 -19.03 15.22
N PHE A 766 12.64 -19.91 14.26
CA PHE A 766 11.72 -19.71 13.13
C PHE A 766 10.43 -20.53 13.29
N ALA A 767 10.26 -21.20 14.43
CA ALA A 767 9.15 -22.08 14.76
C ALA A 767 8.73 -21.90 16.24
N ARG A 768 8.84 -20.68 16.77
CA ARG A 768 8.70 -20.39 18.21
C ARG A 768 7.34 -20.73 18.79
N GLY A 769 6.30 -20.79 17.96
CA GLY A 769 4.98 -21.24 18.37
C GLY A 769 4.91 -22.75 18.69
N PHE A 770 5.87 -23.54 18.20
CA PHE A 770 5.91 -25.00 18.38
C PHE A 770 6.74 -25.37 19.61
N THR A 771 6.22 -25.06 20.80
CA THR A 771 6.90 -25.34 22.10
C THR A 771 6.45 -26.61 22.81
N ASN A 772 5.24 -27.09 22.48
CA ASN A 772 4.59 -28.21 23.17
C ASN A 772 4.44 -29.43 22.24
N HIS A 773 4.05 -30.58 22.82
CA HIS A 773 3.69 -31.79 22.08
C HIS A 773 4.81 -32.39 21.22
N SER A 774 6.05 -32.31 21.71
CA SER A 774 7.24 -32.95 21.10
C SER A 774 7.39 -32.62 19.61
N PRO A 775 7.63 -31.34 19.26
CA PRO A 775 7.79 -30.93 17.86
C PRO A 775 8.95 -31.69 17.20
N VAL A 776 8.73 -32.15 15.97
CA VAL A 776 9.73 -32.84 15.16
C VAL A 776 10.09 -31.97 13.96
N TYR A 777 11.39 -31.71 13.79
CA TYR A 777 11.91 -30.95 12.66
C TYR A 777 12.39 -31.87 11.56
N SER A 778 12.26 -31.40 10.32
CA SER A 778 12.77 -32.04 9.12
C SER A 778 13.33 -30.99 8.17
N ILE A 779 14.27 -31.40 7.31
CA ILE A 779 14.97 -30.55 6.35
C ILE A 779 14.94 -31.19 4.97
N SER A 780 14.89 -30.37 3.93
CA SER A 780 14.81 -30.85 2.54
C SER A 780 15.30 -29.77 1.55
N ALA A 781 15.37 -30.15 0.28
CA ALA A 781 15.66 -29.27 -0.86
C ALA A 781 16.89 -28.34 -0.66
N PRO A 782 18.09 -28.87 -0.31
CA PRO A 782 19.28 -28.03 -0.26
C PRO A 782 19.64 -27.52 -1.67
N ILE A 783 19.97 -26.25 -1.75
CA ILE A 783 20.43 -25.57 -2.96
C ILE A 783 21.90 -25.17 -2.76
N ASN A 784 22.77 -25.54 -3.69
CA ASN A 784 24.19 -25.17 -3.72
C ASN A 784 25.00 -25.57 -2.47
N GLY A 785 24.58 -26.62 -1.77
CA GLY A 785 25.30 -27.21 -0.65
C GLY A 785 24.63 -28.48 -0.13
N SER A 786 25.03 -28.89 1.07
CA SER A 786 24.42 -30.01 1.81
C SER A 786 23.88 -29.55 3.15
N VAL A 787 22.73 -30.08 3.57
CA VAL A 787 22.13 -29.81 4.87
C VAL A 787 21.89 -31.10 5.66
N THR A 788 22.24 -31.10 6.94
CA THR A 788 22.01 -32.22 7.87
C THR A 788 21.42 -31.74 9.19
N LEU A 789 20.47 -32.48 9.75
CA LEU A 789 19.91 -32.19 11.06
C LEU A 789 20.80 -32.83 12.13
N LEU A 790 21.27 -32.04 13.08
CA LEU A 790 22.16 -32.51 14.14
C LEU A 790 21.40 -33.41 15.14
N PRO A 791 22.12 -34.18 15.99
CA PRO A 791 21.49 -35.11 16.94
C PRO A 791 20.54 -34.48 17.96
N ASP A 792 20.57 -33.15 18.14
CA ASP A 792 19.61 -32.42 18.96
C ASP A 792 18.21 -32.34 18.33
N GLY A 793 18.08 -32.65 17.04
CA GLY A 793 16.83 -32.74 16.31
C GLY A 793 16.23 -31.39 15.90
N PHE A 794 16.93 -30.28 16.07
CA PHE A 794 16.44 -28.94 15.70
C PHE A 794 17.52 -27.99 15.16
N THR A 795 18.80 -28.35 15.23
CA THR A 795 19.87 -27.57 14.60
C THR A 795 20.16 -28.10 13.20
N ALA A 796 19.94 -27.27 12.18
CA ALA A 796 20.31 -27.57 10.81
C ALA A 796 21.75 -27.11 10.55
N ARG A 797 22.62 -28.05 10.18
CA ARG A 797 23.99 -27.78 9.71
C ARG A 797 24.02 -27.73 8.20
N PHE A 798 24.28 -26.56 7.64
CA PHE A 798 24.51 -26.37 6.21
C PHE A 798 26.01 -26.32 5.92
N THR A 799 26.43 -26.88 4.79
CA THR A 799 27.80 -26.75 4.28
C THR A 799 27.74 -26.45 2.79
N SER A 800 28.25 -25.26 2.44
CA SER A 800 28.34 -24.79 1.06
C SER A 800 29.34 -25.62 0.25
N GLN A 801 29.05 -25.78 -1.05
CA GLN A 801 29.86 -26.55 -2.01
C GLN A 801 30.19 -25.76 -3.28
N VAL A 802 30.17 -24.42 -3.21
CA VAL A 802 30.31 -23.55 -4.39
C VAL A 802 31.75 -23.12 -4.64
N SER A 803 32.13 -22.99 -5.92
CA SER A 803 33.42 -22.45 -6.34
C SER A 803 33.38 -20.96 -6.70
N THR A 804 32.19 -20.39 -6.83
CA THR A 804 31.91 -18.97 -7.09
C THR A 804 30.80 -18.51 -6.15
N ASN A 805 30.70 -17.22 -5.86
CA ASN A 805 29.61 -16.70 -5.03
C ASN A 805 28.27 -17.10 -5.67
N ALA A 806 27.31 -17.47 -4.84
CA ALA A 806 25.99 -17.94 -5.30
C ALA A 806 24.95 -17.77 -4.20
N LEU A 807 23.67 -17.82 -4.57
CA LEU A 807 22.61 -18.06 -3.60
C LEU A 807 22.48 -19.56 -3.31
N GLY A 808 22.10 -19.88 -2.09
CA GLY A 808 21.77 -21.22 -1.64
C GLY A 808 20.62 -21.18 -0.67
N GLY A 809 20.35 -22.32 -0.05
CA GLY A 809 19.28 -22.42 0.94
C GLY A 809 18.84 -23.84 1.18
N PHE A 810 17.83 -23.98 2.02
CA PHE A 810 17.12 -25.23 2.26
C PHE A 810 15.73 -24.96 2.85
N THR A 811 14.84 -25.92 2.73
CA THR A 811 13.52 -25.88 3.36
C THR A 811 13.55 -26.67 4.66
N PHE A 812 12.92 -26.15 5.71
CA PHE A 812 12.64 -26.92 6.92
C PHE A 812 11.13 -26.96 7.21
N SER A 813 10.70 -28.03 7.87
CA SER A 813 9.34 -28.17 8.37
C SER A 813 9.38 -28.62 9.82
N VAL A 814 8.42 -28.14 10.61
CA VAL A 814 8.14 -28.65 11.96
C VAL A 814 6.72 -29.19 12.00
N MET A 815 6.54 -30.33 12.66
CA MET A 815 5.23 -30.92 12.93
C MET A 815 5.17 -31.40 14.37
N ASP A 816 4.07 -31.12 15.07
CA ASP A 816 3.85 -31.61 16.43
C ASP A 816 3.05 -32.92 16.46
N ALA A 817 2.93 -33.54 17.64
CA ALA A 817 2.16 -34.78 17.81
C ALA A 817 0.65 -34.66 17.55
N GLN A 818 0.12 -33.45 17.33
CA GLN A 818 -1.28 -33.18 16.99
C GLN A 818 -1.47 -32.98 15.47
N GLY A 819 -0.39 -33.03 14.68
CA GLY A 819 -0.43 -32.83 13.22
C GLY A 819 -0.45 -31.36 12.80
N HIS A 820 -0.24 -30.42 13.73
CA HIS A 820 -0.03 -29.01 13.38
C HIS A 820 1.36 -28.87 12.78
N ALA A 821 1.48 -28.08 11.71
CA ALA A 821 2.73 -27.95 10.98
C ALA A 821 2.93 -26.57 10.37
N MET A 822 4.21 -26.20 10.23
CA MET A 822 4.65 -25.11 9.36
C MET A 822 5.86 -25.55 8.54
N THR A 823 6.02 -24.91 7.40
CA THR A 823 7.18 -25.05 6.52
C THR A 823 7.73 -23.66 6.24
N ASN A 824 9.04 -23.51 6.23
CA ASN A 824 9.69 -22.27 5.90
C ASN A 824 11.02 -22.55 5.15
N THR A 825 11.53 -21.55 4.44
CA THR A 825 12.77 -21.63 3.69
C THR A 825 13.82 -20.74 4.34
N ILE A 826 15.05 -21.24 4.42
CA ILE A 826 16.22 -20.48 4.82
C ILE A 826 17.02 -20.14 3.57
N GLY A 827 17.15 -18.86 3.27
CA GLY A 827 18.02 -18.35 2.22
C GLY A 827 19.48 -18.29 2.69
N LEU A 828 20.43 -18.45 1.78
CA LEU A 828 21.86 -18.36 2.09
C LEU A 828 22.60 -17.58 1.01
N ARG A 829 23.41 -16.60 1.42
CA ARG A 829 24.45 -16.01 0.55
C ARG A 829 25.71 -16.84 0.71
N LEU A 830 26.12 -17.53 -0.36
CA LEU A 830 27.27 -18.43 -0.34
C LEU A 830 28.51 -17.70 -0.82
N ILE A 831 29.53 -17.65 0.02
CA ILE A 831 30.80 -16.95 -0.24
C ILE A 831 31.85 -17.99 -0.64
N ALA A 832 32.36 -17.92 -1.87
CA ALA A 832 33.25 -18.94 -2.42
C ALA A 832 34.69 -18.86 -1.90
N SER A 833 35.19 -17.66 -1.63
CA SER A 833 36.53 -17.50 -1.04
C SER A 833 36.52 -18.10 0.37
N ALA A 834 37.36 -19.11 0.61
CA ALA A 834 37.66 -19.54 1.96
C ALA A 834 38.09 -18.33 2.79
N ALA A 835 37.54 -18.19 3.99
CA ALA A 835 37.98 -17.16 4.91
C ALA A 835 39.51 -17.23 5.06
N PRO A 836 40.21 -16.08 5.21
CA PRO A 836 41.54 -16.11 5.80
C PRO A 836 41.48 -16.92 7.11
N ALA A 837 42.54 -17.68 7.40
CA ALA A 837 42.60 -18.62 8.52
C ALA A 837 41.95 -18.05 9.80
N GLN A 838 41.13 -18.87 10.46
CA GLN A 838 40.36 -18.43 11.61
C GLN A 838 41.30 -17.89 12.69
N PRO A 839 41.00 -16.71 13.29
CA PRO A 839 41.73 -16.29 14.48
C PRO A 839 41.53 -17.36 15.57
N PRO A 840 42.56 -17.69 16.34
CA PRO A 840 42.45 -18.70 17.39
C PRO A 840 41.38 -18.30 18.39
N LEU A 841 40.50 -19.24 18.71
CA LEU A 841 39.49 -19.03 19.75
C LEU A 841 40.20 -18.95 21.10
N LEU A 842 39.90 -17.92 21.89
CA LEU A 842 40.45 -17.68 23.21
C LEU A 842 39.30 -17.51 24.22
N GLY A 843 39.15 -18.46 25.13
CA GLY A 843 38.20 -18.43 26.24
C GLY A 843 38.88 -18.51 27.60
N ILE A 844 38.12 -18.25 28.66
CA ILE A 844 38.53 -18.52 30.04
C ILE A 844 37.61 -19.60 30.60
N ARG A 845 38.20 -20.68 31.11
CA ARG A 845 37.47 -21.80 31.72
C ARG A 845 37.88 -21.99 33.17
N SER A 846 36.90 -22.30 34.02
CA SER A 846 37.11 -22.83 35.37
C SER A 846 36.98 -24.35 35.35
N ALA A 847 37.99 -25.07 35.83
CA ALA A 847 37.97 -26.53 36.00
C ALA A 847 38.78 -26.94 37.25
N ALA A 848 38.42 -28.09 37.84
CA ALA A 848 38.89 -28.57 39.14
C ALA A 848 40.40 -28.34 39.42
N GLY A 849 40.71 -27.21 40.05
CA GLY A 849 42.07 -26.78 40.40
C GLY A 849 42.48 -25.36 40.02
N GLY A 850 41.70 -24.61 39.20
CA GLY A 850 42.01 -23.19 38.90
C GLY A 850 41.36 -22.65 37.61
N LEU A 851 41.71 -21.40 37.23
CA LEU A 851 41.34 -20.81 35.94
C LEU A 851 42.36 -21.22 34.87
N SER A 852 41.91 -21.43 33.63
CA SER A 852 42.76 -21.70 32.47
C SER A 852 42.30 -20.88 31.27
N LEU A 853 43.24 -20.52 30.39
CA LEU A 853 42.91 -20.09 29.05
C LEU A 853 42.59 -21.32 28.21
N GLU A 854 41.45 -21.29 27.54
CA GLU A 854 41.02 -22.29 26.58
C GLU A 854 41.31 -21.78 25.18
N ILE A 855 42.22 -22.44 24.47
CA ILE A 855 42.71 -21.98 23.18
C ILE A 855 42.48 -23.05 22.12
N THR A 856 41.82 -22.68 21.02
CA THR A 856 41.65 -23.57 19.87
C THR A 856 42.25 -22.91 18.64
N ALA A 857 43.21 -23.58 18.01
CA ALA A 857 43.94 -23.11 16.84
C ALA A 857 43.90 -24.16 15.72
N GLU A 858 43.92 -23.71 14.47
CA GLU A 858 43.95 -24.60 13.31
C GLU A 858 45.19 -25.50 13.32
N ALA A 859 45.05 -26.72 12.78
CA ALA A 859 46.17 -27.65 12.66
C ALA A 859 47.26 -27.06 11.76
N GLY A 860 48.51 -27.05 12.23
CA GLY A 860 49.67 -26.54 11.50
C GLY A 860 49.90 -25.02 11.60
N ARG A 861 49.13 -24.30 12.43
CA ARG A 861 49.35 -22.87 12.71
C ARG A 861 49.61 -22.61 14.18
N ASP A 862 50.86 -22.27 14.49
CA ASP A 862 51.27 -21.98 15.86
C ASP A 862 50.67 -20.66 16.34
N VAL A 863 50.34 -20.60 17.63
CA VAL A 863 49.71 -19.45 18.26
C VAL A 863 50.59 -18.92 19.36
N VAL A 864 50.76 -17.60 19.39
CA VAL A 864 51.41 -16.89 20.49
C VAL A 864 50.33 -16.25 21.34
N ILE A 865 50.31 -16.60 22.63
CA ILE A 865 49.49 -15.89 23.62
C ILE A 865 50.29 -14.69 24.09
N GLN A 866 49.68 -13.51 23.98
CA GLN A 866 50.25 -12.27 24.49
C GLN A 866 49.44 -11.77 25.69
N THR A 867 50.10 -11.04 26.58
CA THR A 867 49.47 -10.43 27.76
C THR A 867 49.84 -8.95 27.91
N ALA A 868 48.93 -8.17 28.48
CA ALA A 868 49.12 -6.76 28.80
C ALA A 868 48.40 -6.38 30.11
N THR A 869 48.84 -5.30 30.75
CA THR A 869 48.24 -4.77 31.99
C THR A 869 47.04 -3.85 31.73
N ASN A 870 46.92 -3.29 30.53
CA ASN A 870 45.72 -2.61 30.02
C ASN A 870 45.62 -2.79 28.49
N LEU A 871 44.50 -2.39 27.88
CA LEU A 871 44.25 -2.54 26.43
C LEU A 871 45.12 -1.63 25.54
N THR A 872 45.78 -0.62 26.12
CA THR A 872 46.59 0.40 25.42
C THR A 872 48.11 0.20 25.57
N ASP A 873 48.55 -0.71 26.44
CA ASP A 873 49.96 -1.02 26.69
C ASP A 873 50.56 -1.91 25.59
N TYR A 874 51.91 -1.99 25.56
CA TYR A 874 52.63 -2.96 24.73
C TYR A 874 52.32 -4.40 25.17
N TRP A 875 51.95 -5.23 24.19
CA TRP A 875 51.65 -6.64 24.39
C TRP A 875 52.94 -7.47 24.40
N LEU A 876 53.11 -8.29 25.44
CA LEU A 876 54.28 -9.16 25.59
C LEU A 876 53.91 -10.61 25.26
N ASP A 877 54.75 -11.31 24.50
CA ASP A 877 54.65 -12.75 24.26
C ASP A 877 54.77 -13.52 25.58
N TRP A 878 53.74 -14.28 25.93
CA TRP A 878 53.67 -15.05 27.16
C TRP A 878 54.00 -16.52 26.95
N THR A 879 53.35 -17.17 25.98
CA THR A 879 53.63 -18.56 25.63
C THR A 879 53.28 -18.88 24.18
N ASN A 880 53.95 -19.86 23.60
CA ASN A 880 53.67 -20.37 22.26
C ASN A 880 52.98 -21.73 22.35
N LEU A 881 51.97 -21.94 21.53
CA LEU A 881 51.21 -23.18 21.44
C LEU A 881 51.27 -23.72 20.02
N PRO A 882 51.56 -25.01 19.83
CA PRO A 882 51.54 -25.61 18.51
C PRO A 882 50.11 -25.64 17.96
N GLY A 883 49.93 -25.41 16.67
CA GLY A 883 48.64 -25.54 15.99
C GLY A 883 48.19 -27.00 15.93
N ALA A 884 47.56 -27.51 16.98
CA ALA A 884 47.22 -28.93 17.09
C ALA A 884 45.87 -29.31 16.47
N GLY A 885 45.03 -28.34 16.06
CA GLY A 885 43.66 -28.59 15.59
C GLY A 885 42.69 -29.05 16.69
N THR A 886 43.13 -29.05 17.94
CA THR A 886 42.34 -29.45 19.13
C THR A 886 42.50 -28.40 20.23
N THR A 887 41.50 -28.29 21.09
CA THR A 887 41.53 -27.37 22.24
C THR A 887 42.67 -27.69 23.21
N GLN A 888 43.43 -26.67 23.56
CA GLN A 888 44.53 -26.71 24.53
C GLN A 888 44.17 -25.84 25.73
N LEU A 889 44.51 -26.32 26.93
CA LEU A 889 44.32 -25.58 28.18
C LEU A 889 45.67 -25.08 28.70
N VAL A 890 45.77 -23.78 28.92
CA VAL A 890 46.93 -23.16 29.57
C VAL A 890 46.52 -22.71 30.97
N PRO A 891 47.03 -23.35 32.03
CA PRO A 891 46.71 -22.95 33.41
C PRO A 891 47.13 -21.51 33.69
N LEU A 892 46.22 -20.73 34.28
CA LEU A 892 46.54 -19.45 34.90
C LEU A 892 46.96 -19.78 36.34
N ASN A 893 48.27 -19.84 36.60
CA ASN A 893 48.78 -20.08 37.96
C ASN A 893 48.09 -19.13 38.96
N GLU A 894 47.54 -19.67 40.05
CA GLU A 894 46.62 -19.02 41.00
C GLU A 894 46.90 -17.51 41.17
N ILE A 895 46.07 -16.70 40.52
CA ILE A 895 46.15 -15.23 40.63
C ILE A 895 45.43 -14.84 41.92
N THR A 896 46.12 -14.91 43.04
CA THR A 896 45.74 -14.17 44.24
C THR A 896 46.71 -13.00 44.39
N ASN A 897 46.20 -11.78 44.16
CA ASN A 897 46.86 -10.46 44.33
C ASN A 897 47.74 -9.88 43.20
N ALA A 898 47.57 -10.25 41.92
CA ALA A 898 48.20 -9.53 40.79
C ALA A 898 47.21 -8.57 40.09
N PRO A 899 47.67 -7.48 39.43
CA PRO A 899 46.79 -6.57 38.68
C PRO A 899 46.06 -7.29 37.54
N LEU A 900 44.88 -6.78 37.16
CA LEU A 900 44.09 -7.23 36.00
C LEU A 900 44.99 -7.38 34.77
N ARG A 901 44.89 -8.52 34.07
CA ARG A 901 45.63 -8.79 32.84
C ARG A 901 44.67 -9.07 31.70
N TYR A 902 45.00 -8.53 30.53
CA TYR A 902 44.35 -8.82 29.27
C TYR A 902 45.16 -9.86 28.51
N PHE A 903 44.47 -10.71 27.76
CA PHE A 903 45.08 -11.75 26.94
C PHE A 903 44.56 -11.63 25.51
N ARG A 904 45.44 -11.88 24.55
CA ARG A 904 45.06 -12.09 23.15
C ARG A 904 45.89 -13.21 22.56
N ALA A 905 45.33 -13.87 21.56
CA ALA A 905 45.99 -14.92 20.82
C ALA A 905 46.32 -14.40 19.41
N VAL A 906 47.56 -14.60 18.95
CA VAL A 906 48.04 -14.15 17.65
C VAL A 906 48.61 -15.34 16.89
N VAL A 907 48.18 -15.53 15.65
CA VAL A 907 48.71 -16.56 14.76
C VAL A 907 50.12 -16.17 14.32
N ARG A 908 51.08 -17.10 14.35
CA ARG A 908 52.43 -16.91 13.81
C ARG A 908 52.65 -17.59 12.48
#